data_AF-A0A927YL04-F1
#
_entry.id   AF-A0A927YL04-F1
#
_cell.length_a   1.000
_cell.length_b   1.000
_cell.length_c   1.000
_cell.angle_alpha   90.00
_cell.angle_beta   90.00
_cell.angle_gamma   90.00
#
_symmetry.space_group_name_H-M   'P 1'
#
loop_
_entity.id
_entity.type
_entity.pdbx_description
1 polymer ?
#
loop_
_entity_poly.entity_id
_entity_poly.type
_entity_poly.pdbx_seq_one_letter_code
_entity_poly.pdbx_strand_id
1 'polypeptide(L)'
;MRKMKHILGVLLSILLVLSEFPQMTVKASEPQSIQYLDSQGQTQTCSEANPVSEGNWGGAACETWLYADGSTKIEDTRIEVQGTVNLILCDGATLEVRKGITVSTGNTLNIFCQSGKTGRLLAGVYYDGDALRAGCTFNGAGIGGKDREAGGTITIYGGSITANGGEYGAGIGGGFGEAGGTITIYGGSITANGGEYGAGIGGKDREAGGTITIYGGSITANGGGSGAGIGGGKQGAGETIIISGGEVNASGGTYGAGIGGGTFGNGGNVTITGGNVTAAGGEDALAIGAGTDGMNGTLTVAAMSLVFAGIQPFTGMPSRLKIEANTENEIDEADLRQYMRIVNSFSYMEWDESSKEMVEKTLPCSMCNTVEASSASWDNGWYVVLQDTVIENRVICTGNVRLLLCDGVTLVAKKGITVADGKSFKVYGQSEGNGKLLAGVYYDGNALQVDCTSNCAGIGGEFGGAGGTITIYGGTITANGGNGGAGIGGGNNGAGGTINIYGGTITANGGEHGAGIGGGDGGAGGTINIYGGTITANGGEHGAGIGGGNNGAGGTINIYGGTITANGGELGAGIGGGIDGNGGTITIYGGTITANGGVYGAGIGNGYNAAEVSTLSLEAVKVTAGNSVEYATLMTASERVAACANEYVKVEPCVHDSKIGNECKYCGCQLGGGGTGGTVPFIPVHVTRYCTVTFDVDGGSAVSDKTVKKGMPIGMLPVTVREGYTFEGWYDGETRWTEDTIVSQDITLKAHWIENRITLTEDMVTLAFTGQMYSGKKIEPQVTVKKDELILQPDIDYSVTYENNKNIGRARVIITGLGKYTGTVEKTFEITPPKAGSEFTRNNNLYRIVDAEKHTVSFCGTMGRGRIVTGNSIMIGGVSYSVTEIAKKALYKKEGITTLVIGKKVARIGEKALYGCRNLKKLTFKTTLLKAKTVGENAFGRLSNRLYVKVLSQMKKYYGRFFYRKGLDKSVVIND
;
A
#
# COMPACT_ATOMS: atom_id res chain seq x y z
N MET A 1 60.37 -8.03 -66.53
CA MET A 1 61.24 -8.59 -65.46
C MET A 1 61.64 -7.61 -64.35
N ARG A 2 61.81 -6.28 -64.59
CA ARG A 2 62.05 -5.31 -63.49
C ARG A 2 60.82 -5.00 -62.62
N LYS A 3 59.59 -5.06 -63.16
CA LYS A 3 58.34 -4.88 -62.38
C LYS A 3 57.96 -6.08 -61.48
N MET A 4 58.44 -7.30 -61.77
CA MET A 4 58.21 -8.48 -60.91
C MET A 4 59.14 -8.53 -59.69
N LYS A 5 60.36 -7.97 -59.78
CA LYS A 5 61.29 -7.93 -58.63
C LYS A 5 60.88 -6.93 -57.55
N HIS A 6 60.16 -5.86 -57.89
CA HIS A 6 59.59 -4.94 -56.88
C HIS A 6 58.34 -5.50 -56.22
N ILE A 7 57.50 -6.24 -56.95
CA ILE A 7 56.30 -6.86 -56.34
C ILE A 7 56.71 -8.03 -55.44
N LEU A 8 57.70 -8.85 -55.85
CA LEU A 8 58.20 -9.96 -55.01
C LEU A 8 59.03 -9.48 -53.81
N GLY A 9 59.74 -8.35 -53.94
CA GLY A 9 60.46 -7.71 -52.84
C GLY A 9 59.53 -7.15 -51.78
N VAL A 10 58.44 -6.48 -52.20
CA VAL A 10 57.42 -5.93 -51.29
C VAL A 10 56.62 -7.05 -50.60
N LEU A 11 56.29 -8.13 -51.33
CA LEU A 11 55.62 -9.31 -50.75
C LEU A 11 56.50 -10.08 -49.74
N LEU A 12 57.81 -10.17 -49.96
CA LEU A 12 58.71 -10.87 -49.03
C LEU A 12 59.00 -10.03 -47.77
N SER A 13 59.04 -8.70 -47.88
CA SER A 13 59.13 -7.80 -46.72
C SER A 13 57.83 -7.72 -45.91
N ILE A 14 56.67 -7.88 -46.54
CA ILE A 14 55.39 -7.97 -45.82
C ILE A 14 55.25 -9.33 -45.11
N LEU A 15 55.81 -10.41 -45.68
CA LEU A 15 55.80 -11.74 -45.05
C LEU A 15 56.75 -11.86 -43.84
N LEU A 16 57.89 -11.15 -43.86
CA LEU A 16 58.84 -11.11 -42.73
C LEU A 16 58.33 -10.25 -41.56
N VAL A 17 57.61 -9.15 -41.83
CA VAL A 17 56.99 -8.31 -40.78
C VAL A 17 55.79 -9.01 -40.11
N LEU A 18 55.16 -9.98 -40.78
CA LEU A 18 54.09 -10.80 -40.19
C LEU A 18 54.60 -11.91 -39.24
N SER A 19 55.90 -12.21 -39.24
CA SER A 19 56.51 -13.24 -38.38
C SER A 19 57.05 -12.74 -37.03
N GLU A 20 57.09 -11.41 -36.84
CA GLU A 20 57.54 -10.76 -35.59
C GLU A 20 56.39 -10.13 -34.78
N PHE A 21 55.13 -10.30 -35.21
CA PHE A 21 54.03 -10.04 -34.29
C PHE A 21 54.10 -11.08 -33.17
N PRO A 22 54.17 -10.66 -31.89
CA PRO A 22 54.02 -11.59 -30.80
C PRO A 22 52.70 -12.33 -31.05
N GLN A 23 52.76 -13.66 -31.10
CA GLN A 23 51.58 -14.51 -31.00
C GLN A 23 50.74 -13.94 -29.87
N MET A 24 49.61 -13.32 -30.22
CA MET A 24 48.62 -12.89 -29.25
C MET A 24 48.09 -14.17 -28.65
N THR A 25 48.76 -14.64 -27.60
CA THR A 25 48.14 -15.50 -26.62
C THR A 25 47.00 -14.64 -26.10
N VAL A 26 45.77 -14.95 -26.50
CA VAL A 26 44.57 -14.33 -25.94
C VAL A 26 44.63 -14.68 -24.45
N LYS A 27 45.19 -13.78 -23.65
CA LYS A 27 44.96 -13.80 -22.22
C LYS A 27 43.45 -13.64 -22.08
N ALA A 28 42.78 -14.58 -21.42
CA ALA A 28 41.47 -14.34 -20.87
C ALA A 28 41.52 -12.97 -20.17
N SER A 29 40.62 -12.05 -20.52
CA SER A 29 40.59 -10.75 -19.87
C SER A 29 40.46 -10.98 -18.36
N GLU A 30 41.27 -10.26 -17.59
CA GLU A 30 41.27 -10.44 -16.13
C GLU A 30 39.85 -10.15 -15.58
N PRO A 31 39.40 -10.89 -14.54
CA PRO A 31 38.09 -10.67 -13.94
C PRO A 31 37.89 -9.20 -13.59
N GLN A 32 36.71 -8.66 -13.91
CA GLN A 32 36.41 -7.25 -13.68
C GLN A 32 35.32 -7.09 -12.63
N SER A 33 35.39 -5.96 -11.93
CA SER A 33 34.29 -5.54 -11.06
C SER A 33 33.17 -4.93 -11.90
N ILE A 34 31.96 -5.49 -11.79
CA ILE A 34 30.81 -5.14 -12.61
C ILE A 34 29.59 -4.89 -11.73
N GLN A 35 28.88 -3.78 -11.97
CA GLN A 35 27.63 -3.48 -11.29
C GLN A 35 26.45 -4.24 -11.89
N TYR A 36 25.45 -4.55 -11.08
CA TYR A 36 24.20 -5.18 -11.50
C TYR A 36 23.03 -4.82 -10.57
N LEU A 37 21.80 -4.99 -11.02
CA LEU A 37 20.59 -4.81 -10.20
C LEU A 37 20.15 -6.13 -9.55
N ASP A 38 19.86 -6.12 -8.25
CA ASP A 38 19.28 -7.27 -7.55
C ASP A 38 17.73 -7.36 -7.68
N SER A 39 17.10 -8.32 -6.97
CA SER A 39 15.64 -8.51 -6.99
C SER A 39 14.81 -7.34 -6.46
N GLN A 40 15.43 -6.42 -5.71
CA GLN A 40 14.80 -5.19 -5.22
C GLN A 40 15.11 -3.99 -6.11
N GLY A 41 15.81 -4.19 -7.23
CA GLY A 41 16.26 -3.13 -8.13
C GLY A 41 17.37 -2.27 -7.54
N GLN A 42 18.07 -2.73 -6.49
CA GLN A 42 19.20 -2.03 -5.91
C GLN A 42 20.48 -2.35 -6.66
N THR A 43 21.37 -1.36 -6.81
CA THR A 43 22.66 -1.56 -7.48
C THR A 43 23.62 -2.28 -6.54
N GLN A 44 24.06 -3.45 -6.96
CA GLN A 44 25.09 -4.27 -6.33
C GLN A 44 26.37 -4.24 -7.17
N THR A 45 27.48 -4.65 -6.57
CA THR A 45 28.78 -4.75 -7.24
C THR A 45 29.32 -6.16 -7.11
N CYS A 46 29.52 -6.84 -8.24
CA CYS A 46 30.31 -8.06 -8.30
C CYS A 46 31.79 -7.67 -8.36
N SER A 47 32.63 -8.27 -7.50
CA SER A 47 34.06 -7.95 -7.46
C SER A 47 34.87 -8.68 -8.55
N GLU A 48 34.40 -9.85 -8.99
CA GLU A 48 35.10 -10.70 -9.96
C GLU A 48 34.10 -11.40 -10.88
N ALA A 49 33.90 -10.86 -12.08
CA ALA A 49 33.14 -11.51 -13.16
C ALA A 49 34.05 -11.77 -14.37
N ASN A 50 33.87 -12.91 -15.04
CA ASN A 50 34.60 -13.28 -16.26
C ASN A 50 33.78 -12.91 -17.51
N PRO A 51 34.40 -12.57 -18.64
CA PRO A 51 33.64 -12.37 -19.89
C PRO A 51 32.97 -13.69 -20.32
N VAL A 52 31.84 -13.59 -20.98
CA VAL A 52 31.22 -14.74 -21.66
C VAL A 52 32.14 -15.30 -22.75
N SER A 53 32.19 -16.63 -22.89
CA SER A 53 33.00 -17.33 -23.89
C SER A 53 32.20 -18.44 -24.59
N GLU A 54 32.72 -18.90 -25.72
CA GLU A 54 32.26 -20.15 -26.34
C GLU A 54 32.61 -21.35 -25.43
N GLY A 55 31.67 -22.29 -25.27
CA GLY A 55 31.82 -23.47 -24.41
C GLY A 55 30.84 -23.48 -23.22
N ASN A 56 30.98 -24.46 -22.33
CA ASN A 56 30.09 -24.60 -21.18
C ASN A 56 30.30 -23.45 -20.18
N TRP A 57 29.21 -22.98 -19.58
CA TRP A 57 29.24 -21.94 -18.55
C TRP A 57 29.19 -22.57 -17.15
N GLY A 58 30.13 -22.18 -16.30
CA GLY A 58 30.22 -22.66 -14.92
C GLY A 58 30.96 -23.98 -14.74
N GLY A 59 30.84 -24.55 -13.54
CA GLY A 59 31.47 -25.81 -13.16
C GLY A 59 30.67 -26.51 -12.06
N ALA A 60 30.79 -27.84 -11.98
CA ALA A 60 29.92 -28.71 -11.18
C ALA A 60 29.88 -28.46 -9.64
N ALA A 61 30.66 -27.51 -9.09
CA ALA A 61 30.76 -27.26 -7.66
C ALA A 61 30.92 -25.78 -7.23
N CYS A 62 30.80 -24.80 -8.14
CA CYS A 62 31.03 -23.39 -7.79
C CYS A 62 30.06 -22.41 -8.49
N GLU A 63 29.64 -21.40 -7.74
CA GLU A 63 28.96 -20.22 -8.27
C GLU A 63 29.90 -19.46 -9.22
N THR A 64 29.43 -19.17 -10.43
CA THR A 64 30.24 -18.55 -11.48
C THR A 64 29.60 -17.25 -11.96
N TRP A 65 30.37 -16.16 -11.94
CA TRP A 65 29.93 -14.85 -12.42
C TRP A 65 30.47 -14.58 -13.82
N LEU A 66 29.56 -14.30 -14.75
CA LEU A 66 29.85 -13.97 -16.14
C LEU A 66 29.30 -12.60 -16.49
N TYR A 67 29.96 -11.87 -17.38
CA TYR A 67 29.43 -10.63 -17.94
C TYR A 67 29.51 -10.63 -19.47
N ALA A 68 28.52 -9.99 -20.10
CA ALA A 68 28.54 -9.67 -21.51
C ALA A 68 28.71 -8.16 -21.67
N ASP A 69 29.81 -7.76 -22.30
CA ASP A 69 30.10 -6.41 -22.74
C ASP A 69 30.22 -6.37 -24.28
N GLY A 70 29.81 -5.26 -24.89
CA GLY A 70 29.83 -5.11 -26.35
C GLY A 70 28.96 -6.14 -27.10
N SER A 71 29.31 -6.44 -28.36
CA SER A 71 28.56 -7.34 -29.23
C SER A 71 29.27 -8.69 -29.35
N THR A 72 28.78 -9.71 -28.62
CA THR A 72 29.35 -11.07 -28.60
C THR A 72 28.42 -12.05 -29.30
N LYS A 73 28.97 -12.93 -30.15
CA LYS A 73 28.22 -13.95 -30.90
C LYS A 73 28.80 -15.34 -30.65
N ILE A 74 27.92 -16.29 -30.34
CA ILE A 74 28.20 -17.71 -30.16
C ILE A 74 27.35 -18.46 -31.19
N GLU A 75 27.98 -18.93 -32.26
CA GLU A 75 27.26 -19.32 -33.48
C GLU A 75 27.04 -20.83 -33.60
N ASP A 76 28.06 -21.63 -33.31
CA ASP A 76 28.05 -23.07 -33.65
C ASP A 76 27.71 -23.99 -32.46
N THR A 77 27.71 -23.46 -31.24
CA THR A 77 27.60 -24.26 -30.01
C THR A 77 26.37 -23.86 -29.18
N ARG A 78 25.62 -24.85 -28.69
CA ARG A 78 24.62 -24.65 -27.64
C ARG A 78 25.35 -24.61 -26.31
N ILE A 79 25.12 -23.55 -25.53
CA ILE A 79 25.77 -23.39 -24.22
C ILE A 79 25.17 -24.38 -23.22
N GLU A 80 25.98 -24.97 -22.35
CA GLU A 80 25.50 -25.77 -21.22
C GLU A 80 25.87 -25.10 -19.90
N VAL A 81 24.89 -24.86 -19.04
CA VAL A 81 25.07 -24.32 -17.68
C VAL A 81 25.36 -25.47 -16.71
N GLN A 82 26.45 -25.35 -15.95
CA GLN A 82 26.86 -26.28 -14.92
C GLN A 82 26.98 -25.57 -13.57
N GLY A 83 26.27 -26.06 -12.55
CA GLY A 83 26.17 -25.41 -11.25
C GLY A 83 25.30 -24.15 -11.29
N THR A 84 25.69 -23.10 -10.56
CA THR A 84 25.00 -21.81 -10.54
C THR A 84 25.80 -20.79 -11.34
N VAL A 85 25.19 -20.24 -12.40
CA VAL A 85 25.78 -19.20 -13.24
C VAL A 85 25.00 -17.90 -13.09
N ASN A 86 25.70 -16.82 -12.78
CA ASN A 86 25.18 -15.46 -12.73
C ASN A 86 25.70 -14.68 -13.94
N LEU A 87 24.83 -14.42 -14.92
CA LEU A 87 25.15 -13.66 -16.12
C LEU A 87 24.71 -12.20 -15.97
N ILE A 88 25.63 -11.26 -16.09
CA ILE A 88 25.35 -9.82 -16.11
C ILE A 88 25.37 -9.30 -17.55
N LEU A 89 24.24 -8.75 -18.01
CA LEU A 89 24.13 -8.05 -19.29
C LEU A 89 24.47 -6.57 -19.07
N CYS A 90 25.67 -6.15 -19.51
CA CYS A 90 26.09 -4.75 -19.37
C CYS A 90 25.28 -3.83 -20.29
N ASP A 91 25.15 -2.56 -19.91
CA ASP A 91 24.39 -1.59 -20.69
C ASP A 91 24.98 -1.40 -22.10
N GLY A 92 24.12 -1.47 -23.12
CA GLY A 92 24.47 -1.42 -24.54
C GLY A 92 25.04 -2.71 -25.13
N ALA A 93 25.25 -3.77 -24.33
CA ALA A 93 25.77 -5.04 -24.82
C ALA A 93 24.71 -5.85 -25.59
N THR A 94 25.14 -6.65 -26.57
CA THR A 94 24.32 -7.68 -27.22
C THR A 94 25.06 -9.01 -27.19
N LEU A 95 24.48 -10.00 -26.52
CA LEU A 95 24.95 -11.39 -26.53
C LEU A 95 24.02 -12.24 -27.38
N GLU A 96 24.54 -12.79 -28.47
CA GLU A 96 23.83 -13.72 -29.35
C GLU A 96 24.30 -15.15 -29.10
N VAL A 97 23.40 -16.02 -28.62
CA VAL A 97 23.64 -17.46 -28.43
C VAL A 97 22.73 -18.23 -29.38
N ARG A 98 23.20 -18.43 -30.62
CA ARG A 98 22.34 -18.85 -31.73
C ARG A 98 21.66 -20.20 -31.52
N LYS A 99 22.35 -21.15 -30.89
CA LYS A 99 21.83 -22.51 -30.59
C LYS A 99 21.09 -22.61 -29.24
N GLY A 100 20.96 -21.49 -28.53
CA GLY A 100 20.30 -21.39 -27.23
C GLY A 100 21.20 -21.79 -26.05
N ILE A 101 20.63 -21.72 -24.85
CA ILE A 101 21.32 -21.98 -23.58
C ILE A 101 20.62 -23.15 -22.87
N THR A 102 21.37 -24.20 -22.55
CA THR A 102 20.88 -25.35 -21.79
C THR A 102 20.98 -25.10 -20.31
N VAL A 103 19.87 -25.20 -19.60
CA VAL A 103 19.82 -25.24 -18.13
C VAL A 103 19.07 -26.51 -17.74
N SER A 104 19.81 -27.56 -17.39
CA SER A 104 19.24 -28.85 -16.99
C SER A 104 18.97 -28.91 -15.49
N THR A 105 18.08 -29.81 -15.05
CA THR A 105 17.73 -29.98 -13.63
C THR A 105 18.95 -30.05 -12.71
N GLY A 106 18.89 -29.30 -11.60
CA GLY A 106 19.99 -29.16 -10.64
C GLY A 106 20.97 -28.02 -10.93
N ASN A 107 20.86 -27.37 -12.10
CA ASN A 107 21.64 -26.18 -12.45
C ASN A 107 20.77 -24.91 -12.42
N THR A 108 21.42 -23.76 -12.24
CA THR A 108 20.75 -22.46 -12.12
C THR A 108 21.41 -21.44 -13.05
N LEU A 109 20.58 -20.70 -13.79
CA LEU A 109 21.00 -19.52 -14.55
C LEU A 109 20.27 -18.29 -14.02
N ASN A 110 21.02 -17.37 -13.42
CA ASN A 110 20.56 -16.04 -13.03
C ASN A 110 20.98 -15.02 -14.08
N ILE A 111 20.04 -14.21 -14.57
CA ILE A 111 20.30 -13.18 -15.59
C ILE A 111 20.03 -11.80 -14.98
N PHE A 112 21.09 -11.01 -14.86
CA PHE A 112 21.09 -9.66 -14.31
C PHE A 112 21.34 -8.61 -15.40
N CYS A 113 21.04 -7.35 -15.09
CA CYS A 113 21.38 -6.22 -15.94
C CYS A 113 21.91 -5.05 -15.12
N GLN A 114 22.49 -4.06 -15.79
CA GLN A 114 22.88 -2.78 -15.20
C GLN A 114 21.71 -1.80 -15.08
N SER A 115 21.94 -0.68 -14.41
CA SER A 115 20.90 0.32 -14.11
C SER A 115 20.18 0.87 -15.34
N GLY A 116 20.84 0.92 -16.51
CA GLY A 116 20.22 1.34 -17.76
C GLY A 116 19.30 0.28 -18.39
N LYS A 117 19.38 -0.99 -17.95
CA LYS A 117 18.56 -2.13 -18.40
C LYS A 117 18.62 -2.39 -19.92
N THR A 118 19.68 -1.92 -20.59
CA THR A 118 19.79 -1.96 -22.07
C THR A 118 20.54 -3.16 -22.62
N GLY A 119 21.22 -3.93 -21.76
CA GLY A 119 21.92 -5.15 -22.15
C GLY A 119 20.96 -6.20 -22.72
N ARG A 120 21.34 -6.83 -23.83
CA ARG A 120 20.48 -7.69 -24.63
C ARG A 120 21.01 -9.12 -24.78
N LEU A 121 20.13 -10.11 -24.61
CA LEU A 121 20.39 -11.53 -24.84
C LEU A 121 19.44 -12.07 -25.92
N LEU A 122 20.02 -12.65 -26.96
CA LEU A 122 19.30 -13.36 -28.02
C LEU A 122 19.65 -14.86 -27.92
N ALA A 123 18.71 -15.68 -27.48
CA ALA A 123 18.93 -17.11 -27.27
C ALA A 123 18.06 -17.95 -28.22
N GLY A 124 18.67 -18.80 -29.03
CA GLY A 124 17.94 -19.58 -30.03
C GLY A 124 17.43 -18.76 -31.22
N VAL A 125 17.87 -17.50 -31.34
CA VAL A 125 17.52 -16.53 -32.37
C VAL A 125 18.77 -15.75 -32.76
N TYR A 126 18.86 -15.32 -34.01
CA TYR A 126 19.97 -14.51 -34.52
C TYR A 126 19.51 -13.50 -35.56
N TYR A 127 20.31 -12.46 -35.78
CA TYR A 127 20.09 -11.49 -36.85
C TYR A 127 20.72 -11.97 -38.17
N ASP A 128 19.92 -11.96 -39.23
CA ASP A 128 20.36 -12.07 -40.63
C ASP A 128 20.02 -10.76 -41.36
N GLY A 129 20.99 -9.84 -41.41
CA GLY A 129 20.70 -8.43 -41.70
C GLY A 129 19.82 -7.82 -40.61
N ASP A 130 18.72 -7.15 -40.99
CA ASP A 130 17.77 -6.54 -40.05
C ASP A 130 16.67 -7.52 -39.57
N ALA A 131 16.66 -8.76 -40.08
CA ALA A 131 15.62 -9.75 -39.77
C ALA A 131 16.05 -10.74 -38.67
N LEU A 132 15.16 -10.98 -37.70
CA LEU A 132 15.34 -12.05 -36.69
C LEU A 132 14.98 -13.41 -37.30
N ARG A 133 15.88 -14.38 -37.21
CA ARG A 133 15.70 -15.77 -37.68
C ARG A 133 15.87 -16.76 -36.53
N ALA A 134 15.09 -17.85 -36.55
CA ALA A 134 15.24 -18.94 -35.59
C ALA A 134 16.62 -19.62 -35.77
N GLY A 135 17.40 -19.65 -34.69
CA GLY A 135 18.74 -20.27 -34.64
C GLY A 135 18.73 -21.70 -34.08
N CYS A 136 17.69 -22.05 -33.31
CA CYS A 136 17.48 -23.39 -32.79
C CYS A 136 17.10 -24.38 -33.90
N THR A 137 18.02 -25.28 -34.25
CA THR A 137 17.77 -26.45 -35.11
C THR A 137 17.48 -27.72 -34.29
N PHE A 138 17.34 -27.59 -32.97
CA PHE A 138 17.24 -28.70 -32.01
C PHE A 138 15.90 -28.65 -31.27
N ASN A 139 15.44 -29.79 -30.77
CA ASN A 139 14.18 -29.92 -30.00
C ASN A 139 14.23 -29.28 -28.59
N GLY A 140 15.17 -28.38 -28.32
CA GLY A 140 15.42 -27.75 -27.01
C GLY A 140 14.86 -26.35 -26.89
N ALA A 141 14.78 -25.84 -25.65
CA ALA A 141 14.33 -24.49 -25.37
C ALA A 141 15.32 -23.42 -25.86
N GLY A 142 14.86 -22.19 -26.10
CA GLY A 142 15.75 -21.05 -26.34
C GLY A 142 16.68 -20.83 -25.14
N ILE A 143 16.09 -20.81 -23.94
CA ILE A 143 16.79 -20.88 -22.65
C ILE A 143 16.12 -21.96 -21.79
N GLY A 144 16.85 -23.00 -21.41
CA GLY A 144 16.37 -24.07 -20.53
C GLY A 144 16.66 -25.48 -21.06
N GLY A 145 15.76 -26.45 -20.88
CA GLY A 145 16.03 -27.86 -21.17
C GLY A 145 16.40 -28.15 -22.64
N LYS A 146 17.21 -29.20 -22.86
CA LYS A 146 17.53 -29.73 -24.21
C LYS A 146 16.76 -31.04 -24.48
N ASP A 147 17.02 -31.70 -25.61
CA ASP A 147 16.33 -32.94 -26.00
C ASP A 147 16.46 -34.03 -24.91
N ARG A 148 15.32 -34.44 -24.33
CA ARG A 148 15.17 -35.43 -23.25
C ARG A 148 15.80 -35.04 -21.91
N GLU A 149 15.88 -33.74 -21.62
CA GLU A 149 16.35 -33.24 -20.32
C GLU A 149 15.42 -32.15 -19.76
N ALA A 150 15.02 -32.32 -18.50
CA ALA A 150 14.17 -31.36 -17.78
C ALA A 150 14.89 -30.02 -17.57
N GLY A 151 14.12 -28.94 -17.56
CA GLY A 151 14.62 -27.61 -17.23
C GLY A 151 15.16 -27.51 -15.79
N GLY A 152 16.21 -26.72 -15.61
CA GLY A 152 16.72 -26.30 -14.30
C GLY A 152 16.04 -25.03 -13.79
N THR A 153 16.72 -24.28 -12.94
CA THR A 153 16.21 -23.02 -12.39
C THR A 153 16.68 -21.86 -13.25
N ILE A 154 15.75 -21.03 -13.72
CA ILE A 154 16.04 -19.82 -14.49
C ILE A 154 15.47 -18.64 -13.73
N THR A 155 16.31 -17.66 -13.38
CA THR A 155 15.86 -16.45 -12.70
C THR A 155 16.31 -15.22 -13.48
N ILE A 156 15.36 -14.34 -13.80
CA ILE A 156 15.58 -13.14 -14.60
C ILE A 156 15.31 -11.91 -13.73
N TYR A 157 16.32 -11.09 -13.54
CA TYR A 157 16.26 -9.84 -12.77
C TYR A 157 16.09 -8.62 -13.69
N GLY A 158 16.54 -8.71 -14.95
CA GLY A 158 16.33 -7.64 -15.94
C GLY A 158 17.06 -7.84 -17.27
N GLY A 159 17.11 -6.78 -18.09
CA GLY A 159 17.69 -6.77 -19.45
C GLY A 159 16.64 -7.01 -20.54
N SER A 160 17.07 -6.98 -21.81
CA SER A 160 16.23 -7.31 -22.97
C SER A 160 16.54 -8.73 -23.44
N ILE A 161 15.58 -9.64 -23.34
CA ILE A 161 15.79 -11.06 -23.62
C ILE A 161 14.82 -11.50 -24.71
N THR A 162 15.34 -12.08 -25.79
CA THR A 162 14.53 -12.79 -26.79
C THR A 162 14.97 -14.23 -26.84
N ALA A 163 14.04 -15.15 -26.58
CA ALA A 163 14.32 -16.58 -26.52
C ALA A 163 13.35 -17.36 -27.42
N ASN A 164 13.89 -18.07 -28.40
CA ASN A 164 13.10 -18.89 -29.32
C ASN A 164 13.42 -20.38 -29.12
N GLY A 165 12.38 -21.16 -28.82
CA GLY A 165 12.46 -22.61 -28.80
C GLY A 165 12.65 -23.19 -30.20
N GLY A 166 13.29 -24.36 -30.29
CA GLY A 166 13.16 -25.17 -31.51
C GLY A 166 11.84 -25.94 -31.53
N GLU A 167 11.59 -26.74 -32.56
CA GLU A 167 10.28 -27.36 -32.90
C GLU A 167 9.44 -27.86 -31.70
N TYR A 168 10.06 -28.48 -30.70
CA TYR A 168 9.37 -29.03 -29.52
C TYR A 168 9.69 -28.31 -28.20
N GLY A 169 10.57 -27.31 -28.21
CA GLY A 169 11.07 -26.63 -27.02
C GLY A 169 10.31 -25.33 -26.71
N ALA A 170 10.29 -24.96 -25.44
CA ALA A 170 9.77 -23.66 -25.03
C ALA A 170 10.68 -22.50 -25.45
N GLY A 171 10.15 -21.27 -25.50
CA GLY A 171 11.01 -20.09 -25.59
C GLY A 171 11.96 -20.02 -24.40
N ILE A 172 11.38 -20.05 -23.20
CA ILE A 172 12.07 -20.19 -21.91
C ILE A 172 11.43 -21.33 -21.13
N GLY A 173 12.21 -22.35 -20.75
CA GLY A 173 11.71 -23.48 -19.95
C GLY A 173 12.15 -24.85 -20.49
N GLY A 174 11.22 -25.77 -20.75
CA GLY A 174 11.49 -27.19 -21.03
C GLY A 174 11.97 -27.52 -22.46
N GLY A 175 12.80 -28.56 -22.60
CA GLY A 175 13.24 -29.16 -23.87
C GLY A 175 12.30 -30.26 -24.38
N PHE A 176 12.72 -31.22 -25.22
CA PHE A 176 11.89 -32.40 -25.55
C PHE A 176 11.96 -33.46 -24.43
N GLY A 177 11.01 -34.39 -24.31
CA GLY A 177 10.96 -35.45 -23.28
C GLY A 177 10.61 -35.13 -21.80
N GLU A 178 10.85 -33.93 -21.23
CA GLU A 178 10.82 -33.69 -19.75
C GLU A 178 10.36 -32.26 -19.30
N ALA A 179 9.87 -32.07 -18.05
CA ALA A 179 9.20 -30.85 -17.54
C ALA A 179 9.98 -29.49 -17.62
N GLY A 180 9.24 -28.37 -17.56
CA GLY A 180 9.70 -26.98 -17.80
C GLY A 180 10.68 -26.33 -16.79
N GLY A 181 10.98 -26.97 -15.66
CA GLY A 181 11.85 -26.42 -14.61
C GLY A 181 11.18 -25.35 -13.74
N THR A 182 11.99 -24.55 -13.03
CA THR A 182 11.51 -23.41 -12.21
C THR A 182 11.92 -22.10 -12.85
N ILE A 183 10.94 -21.25 -13.17
CA ILE A 183 11.16 -19.98 -13.86
C ILE A 183 10.68 -18.85 -12.94
N THR A 184 11.56 -17.90 -12.64
CA THR A 184 11.25 -16.73 -11.80
C THR A 184 11.67 -15.45 -12.51
N ILE A 185 10.74 -14.49 -12.63
CA ILE A 185 10.97 -13.23 -13.32
C ILE A 185 10.67 -12.08 -12.35
N TYR A 186 11.70 -11.30 -12.02
CA TYR A 186 11.59 -10.08 -11.22
C TYR A 186 11.47 -8.83 -12.10
N GLY A 187 11.98 -8.86 -13.34
CA GLY A 187 11.95 -7.71 -14.25
C GLY A 187 12.57 -8.01 -15.62
N GLY A 188 12.65 -6.98 -16.48
CA GLY A 188 13.21 -7.05 -17.83
C GLY A 188 12.17 -6.93 -18.94
N SER A 189 12.63 -6.83 -20.19
CA SER A 189 11.82 -6.91 -21.40
C SER A 189 12.05 -8.27 -22.05
N ILE A 190 11.07 -9.16 -21.97
CA ILE A 190 11.21 -10.57 -22.31
C ILE A 190 10.26 -10.91 -23.45
N THR A 191 10.80 -11.44 -24.53
CA THR A 191 10.01 -12.06 -25.61
C THR A 191 10.37 -13.52 -25.70
N ALA A 192 9.44 -14.40 -25.36
CA ALA A 192 9.65 -15.84 -25.33
C ALA A 192 8.69 -16.51 -26.33
N ASN A 193 9.26 -17.14 -27.35
CA ASN A 193 8.49 -17.78 -28.43
C ASN A 193 8.74 -19.29 -28.39
N GLY A 194 7.68 -20.07 -28.16
CA GLY A 194 7.73 -21.52 -28.25
C GLY A 194 7.91 -22.00 -29.69
N GLY A 195 8.53 -23.16 -29.87
CA GLY A 195 8.44 -23.89 -31.14
C GLY A 195 7.05 -24.48 -31.35
N GLU A 196 6.80 -25.11 -32.51
CA GLU A 196 5.50 -25.68 -32.93
C GLU A 196 4.68 -26.35 -31.80
N TYR A 197 5.35 -27.07 -30.89
CA TYR A 197 4.69 -27.76 -29.78
C TYR A 197 5.02 -27.21 -28.37
N GLY A 198 5.88 -26.20 -28.27
CA GLY A 198 6.37 -25.64 -27.00
C GLY A 198 5.59 -24.40 -26.55
N ALA A 199 5.59 -24.16 -25.24
CA ALA A 199 5.07 -22.93 -24.67
C ALA A 199 5.99 -21.73 -24.94
N GLY A 200 5.45 -20.51 -24.86
CA GLY A 200 6.30 -19.31 -24.82
C GLY A 200 7.22 -19.35 -23.60
N ILE A 201 6.60 -19.43 -22.41
CA ILE A 201 7.28 -19.65 -21.12
C ILE A 201 6.68 -20.89 -20.46
N GLY A 202 7.51 -21.88 -20.14
CA GLY A 202 7.09 -23.09 -19.43
C GLY A 202 7.47 -24.38 -20.14
N GLY A 203 6.48 -25.19 -20.46
CA GLY A 203 6.62 -26.61 -20.84
C GLY A 203 6.63 -26.88 -22.34
N LYS A 204 6.73 -28.17 -22.65
CA LYS A 204 6.94 -28.78 -23.99
C LYS A 204 5.79 -29.75 -24.33
N ASP A 205 5.84 -30.41 -25.49
CA ASP A 205 4.91 -31.51 -25.85
C ASP A 205 4.93 -32.65 -24.80
N ARG A 206 3.76 -32.94 -24.21
CA ARG A 206 3.37 -34.04 -23.30
C ARG A 206 3.73 -33.92 -21.82
N GLU A 207 4.40 -32.84 -21.42
CA GLU A 207 4.87 -32.66 -20.04
C GLU A 207 4.50 -31.27 -19.50
N ALA A 208 4.41 -31.14 -18.18
CA ALA A 208 3.93 -29.93 -17.54
C ALA A 208 4.86 -28.71 -17.67
N GLY A 209 4.24 -27.53 -17.52
CA GLY A 209 4.87 -26.22 -17.59
C GLY A 209 5.94 -25.93 -16.53
N GLY A 210 5.96 -26.71 -15.44
CA GLY A 210 6.78 -26.44 -14.26
C GLY A 210 6.18 -25.33 -13.37
N THR A 211 7.01 -24.76 -12.50
CA THR A 211 6.62 -23.63 -11.64
C THR A 211 7.07 -22.32 -12.26
N ILE A 212 6.13 -21.45 -12.57
CA ILE A 212 6.37 -20.15 -13.20
C ILE A 212 5.93 -19.05 -12.23
N THR A 213 6.82 -18.15 -11.86
CA THR A 213 6.53 -17.02 -10.97
C THR A 213 7.00 -15.71 -11.59
N ILE A 214 6.07 -14.76 -11.72
CA ILE A 214 6.31 -13.44 -12.30
C ILE A 214 5.98 -12.39 -11.25
N TYR A 215 7.00 -11.63 -10.84
CA TYR A 215 6.89 -10.49 -9.93
C TYR A 215 6.88 -9.15 -10.68
N GLY A 216 7.44 -9.08 -11.90
CA GLY A 216 7.54 -7.84 -12.68
C GLY A 216 8.17 -8.02 -14.07
N GLY A 217 8.26 -6.93 -14.84
CA GLY A 217 8.81 -6.89 -16.20
C GLY A 217 7.76 -6.62 -17.29
N SER A 218 8.19 -6.50 -18.55
CA SER A 218 7.35 -6.50 -19.74
C SER A 218 7.58 -7.80 -20.50
N ILE A 219 6.59 -8.69 -20.49
CA ILE A 219 6.68 -10.08 -20.93
C ILE A 219 5.72 -10.30 -22.09
N THR A 220 6.25 -10.74 -23.22
CA THR A 220 5.49 -11.27 -24.34
C THR A 220 5.81 -12.75 -24.46
N ALA A 221 4.83 -13.59 -24.16
CA ALA A 221 4.96 -15.05 -24.17
C ALA A 221 4.03 -15.66 -25.22
N ASN A 222 4.62 -16.15 -26.31
CA ASN A 222 3.89 -16.69 -27.45
C ASN A 222 4.09 -18.21 -27.51
N GLY A 223 3.02 -18.97 -27.30
CA GLY A 223 3.01 -20.40 -27.56
C GLY A 223 3.17 -20.67 -29.06
N GLY A 224 3.94 -21.69 -29.41
CA GLY A 224 3.93 -22.15 -30.81
C GLY A 224 2.63 -22.91 -31.10
N GLY A 225 2.47 -23.43 -32.33
CA GLY A 225 1.20 -23.94 -32.90
C GLY A 225 0.28 -24.78 -31.98
N SER A 226 0.78 -25.48 -30.98
CA SER A 226 -0.03 -26.22 -29.99
C SER A 226 0.32 -25.96 -28.51
N GLY A 227 1.20 -24.99 -28.21
CA GLY A 227 1.63 -24.65 -26.85
C GLY A 227 0.87 -23.48 -26.24
N ALA A 228 0.91 -23.37 -24.91
CA ALA A 228 0.38 -22.19 -24.21
C ALA A 228 1.32 -20.97 -24.35
N GLY A 229 0.79 -19.76 -24.16
CA GLY A 229 1.63 -18.57 -24.00
C GLY A 229 2.52 -18.72 -22.77
N ILE A 230 1.90 -18.92 -21.61
CA ILE A 230 2.56 -19.26 -20.34
C ILE A 230 1.94 -20.54 -19.79
N GLY A 231 2.76 -21.58 -19.57
CA GLY A 231 2.30 -22.83 -18.99
C GLY A 231 2.75 -24.05 -19.78
N GLY A 232 1.85 -24.97 -20.13
CA GLY A 232 2.19 -26.23 -20.77
C GLY A 232 2.40 -26.16 -22.29
N GLY A 233 3.21 -27.06 -22.85
CA GLY A 233 3.22 -27.32 -24.30
C GLY A 233 2.03 -28.22 -24.71
N LYS A 234 2.00 -28.71 -25.95
CA LYS A 234 0.95 -29.64 -26.42
C LYS A 234 0.81 -30.82 -25.45
N GLN A 235 -0.38 -31.20 -25.00
CA GLN A 235 -0.67 -32.22 -23.97
C GLN A 235 -0.08 -31.93 -22.57
N GLY A 236 0.65 -30.83 -22.39
CA GLY A 236 1.26 -30.40 -21.13
C GLY A 236 0.31 -29.56 -20.28
N ALA A 237 0.27 -29.83 -18.97
CA ALA A 237 -0.51 -29.05 -18.02
C ALA A 237 0.20 -27.74 -17.61
N GLY A 238 -0.56 -26.71 -17.26
CA GLY A 238 -0.02 -25.43 -16.77
C GLY A 238 0.62 -25.47 -15.37
N GLU A 239 0.41 -26.54 -14.59
CA GLU A 239 0.91 -26.75 -13.22
C GLU A 239 0.75 -25.58 -12.25
N THR A 240 1.79 -24.77 -11.96
CA THR A 240 1.69 -23.65 -11.01
C THR A 240 2.21 -22.39 -11.66
N ILE A 241 1.30 -21.45 -11.92
CA ILE A 241 1.61 -20.16 -12.52
C ILE A 241 1.19 -19.09 -11.52
N ILE A 242 2.14 -18.29 -11.07
CA ILE A 242 1.92 -17.19 -10.12
C ILE A 242 2.35 -15.89 -10.78
N ILE A 243 1.43 -14.94 -10.91
CA ILE A 243 1.69 -13.61 -11.44
C ILE A 243 1.29 -12.61 -10.35
N SER A 244 2.22 -11.75 -9.95
CA SER A 244 2.04 -10.77 -8.88
C SER A 244 2.39 -9.34 -9.31
N GLY A 245 2.93 -9.15 -10.52
CA GLY A 245 3.26 -7.85 -11.09
C GLY A 245 3.77 -7.94 -12.53
N GLY A 246 3.97 -6.79 -13.19
CA GLY A 246 4.47 -6.68 -14.57
C GLY A 246 3.39 -6.58 -15.65
N GLU A 247 3.79 -6.23 -16.88
CA GLU A 247 2.96 -6.29 -18.09
C GLU A 247 3.16 -7.65 -18.75
N VAL A 248 2.12 -8.49 -18.77
CA VAL A 248 2.21 -9.88 -19.24
C VAL A 248 1.24 -10.09 -20.39
N ASN A 249 1.76 -10.22 -21.60
CA ASN A 249 1.01 -10.54 -22.82
C ASN A 249 1.27 -12.00 -23.19
N ALA A 250 0.33 -12.88 -22.86
CA ALA A 250 0.44 -14.32 -23.06
C ALA A 250 -0.53 -14.80 -24.16
N SER A 251 0.00 -15.26 -25.28
CA SER A 251 -0.79 -15.75 -26.42
C SER A 251 -0.53 -17.23 -26.66
N GLY A 252 -1.57 -18.05 -26.59
CA GLY A 252 -1.51 -19.46 -26.94
C GLY A 252 -1.37 -19.65 -28.45
N GLY A 253 -0.84 -20.82 -28.84
CA GLY A 253 -0.89 -21.28 -30.22
C GLY A 253 -2.30 -21.63 -30.68
N THR A 254 -2.42 -22.22 -31.87
CA THR A 254 -3.70 -22.53 -32.54
C THR A 254 -4.74 -23.19 -31.64
N TYR A 255 -4.34 -24.06 -30.70
CA TYR A 255 -5.25 -24.73 -29.77
C TYR A 255 -4.74 -24.71 -28.31
N GLY A 256 -3.85 -23.77 -27.98
CA GLY A 256 -3.24 -23.64 -26.66
C GLY A 256 -3.88 -22.50 -25.86
N ALA A 257 -3.85 -22.59 -24.53
CA ALA A 257 -4.31 -21.49 -23.69
C ALA A 257 -3.35 -20.28 -23.75
N GLY A 258 -3.86 -19.08 -23.47
CA GLY A 258 -2.99 -17.93 -23.21
C GLY A 258 -2.11 -18.19 -21.99
N ILE A 259 -2.74 -18.54 -20.87
CA ILE A 259 -2.10 -18.95 -19.62
C ILE A 259 -2.72 -20.25 -19.12
N GLY A 260 -1.93 -21.32 -19.03
CA GLY A 260 -2.40 -22.63 -18.53
C GLY A 260 -1.93 -23.79 -19.38
N GLY A 261 -2.85 -24.63 -19.86
CA GLY A 261 -2.51 -25.85 -20.61
C GLY A 261 -2.29 -25.60 -22.11
N GLY A 262 -1.44 -26.39 -22.76
CA GLY A 262 -1.42 -26.48 -24.22
C GLY A 262 -2.57 -27.35 -24.73
N THR A 263 -2.60 -27.67 -26.03
CA THR A 263 -3.68 -28.50 -26.63
C THR A 263 -3.83 -29.84 -25.92
N PHE A 264 -5.01 -30.25 -25.48
CA PHE A 264 -5.26 -31.43 -24.62
C PHE A 264 -4.67 -31.35 -23.20
N GLY A 265 -4.03 -30.24 -22.84
CA GLY A 265 -3.39 -30.01 -21.55
C GLY A 265 -4.34 -29.36 -20.54
N ASN A 266 -4.28 -29.82 -19.29
CA ASN A 266 -5.10 -29.26 -18.20
C ASN A 266 -4.60 -27.86 -17.79
N GLY A 267 -5.52 -27.01 -17.32
CA GLY A 267 -5.21 -25.61 -17.02
C GLY A 267 -4.26 -25.36 -15.85
N GLY A 268 -4.10 -26.32 -14.93
CA GLY A 268 -3.24 -26.16 -13.74
C GLY A 268 -3.78 -25.14 -12.73
N ASN A 269 -2.93 -24.72 -11.79
CA ASN A 269 -3.21 -23.71 -10.78
C ASN A 269 -2.63 -22.37 -11.23
N VAL A 270 -3.51 -21.43 -11.57
CA VAL A 270 -3.13 -20.08 -11.96
C VAL A 270 -3.53 -19.11 -10.85
N THR A 271 -2.55 -18.39 -10.31
CA THR A 271 -2.73 -17.37 -9.28
C THR A 271 -2.28 -16.02 -9.81
N ILE A 272 -3.20 -15.07 -9.94
CA ILE A 272 -2.89 -13.71 -10.39
C ILE A 272 -3.28 -12.73 -9.29
N THR A 273 -2.28 -12.11 -8.67
CA THR A 273 -2.42 -11.20 -7.51
C THR A 273 -2.06 -9.75 -7.83
N GLY A 274 -1.43 -9.48 -8.99
CA GLY A 274 -1.09 -8.15 -9.49
C GLY A 274 -0.52 -8.18 -10.93
N GLY A 275 -0.26 -7.01 -11.51
CA GLY A 275 0.23 -6.82 -12.89
C GLY A 275 -0.87 -6.63 -13.95
N ASN A 276 -0.50 -6.12 -15.13
CA ASN A 276 -1.37 -5.99 -16.30
C ASN A 276 -1.26 -7.24 -17.18
N VAL A 277 -2.21 -8.17 -17.04
CA VAL A 277 -2.17 -9.47 -17.72
C VAL A 277 -3.19 -9.54 -18.86
N THR A 278 -2.68 -9.64 -20.08
CA THR A 278 -3.46 -9.95 -21.28
C THR A 278 -3.23 -11.41 -21.66
N ALA A 279 -4.31 -12.19 -21.73
CA ALA A 279 -4.24 -13.58 -22.14
C ALA A 279 -5.14 -13.83 -23.36
N ALA A 280 -4.59 -14.50 -24.39
CA ALA A 280 -5.31 -14.88 -25.60
C ALA A 280 -5.13 -16.38 -25.85
N GLY A 281 -6.24 -17.13 -25.88
CA GLY A 281 -6.23 -18.55 -26.24
C GLY A 281 -6.33 -18.73 -27.75
N GLY A 282 -5.93 -19.90 -28.22
CA GLY A 282 -6.18 -20.35 -29.59
C GLY A 282 -7.66 -20.66 -29.87
N GLU A 283 -7.91 -21.16 -31.08
CA GLU A 283 -9.18 -21.76 -31.48
C GLU A 283 -9.63 -22.82 -30.46
N ASP A 284 -10.86 -22.69 -29.95
CA ASP A 284 -11.47 -23.59 -28.96
C ASP A 284 -10.67 -23.78 -27.64
N ALA A 285 -9.70 -22.92 -27.34
CA ALA A 285 -8.91 -22.94 -26.10
C ALA A 285 -9.26 -21.76 -25.19
N LEU A 286 -9.12 -21.93 -23.88
CA LEU A 286 -9.36 -20.84 -22.94
C LEU A 286 -8.20 -19.85 -22.95
N ALA A 287 -8.49 -18.55 -22.78
CA ALA A 287 -7.40 -17.59 -22.60
C ALA A 287 -6.67 -17.81 -21.27
N ILE A 288 -7.35 -18.23 -20.20
CA ILE A 288 -6.72 -18.73 -18.97
C ILE A 288 -7.40 -20.03 -18.55
N GLY A 289 -6.64 -21.13 -18.50
CA GLY A 289 -7.18 -22.45 -18.20
C GLY A 289 -6.65 -23.51 -19.15
N ALA A 290 -7.50 -24.48 -19.50
CA ALA A 290 -7.10 -25.58 -20.37
C ALA A 290 -6.99 -25.16 -21.84
N GLY A 291 -6.14 -25.87 -22.59
CA GLY A 291 -6.26 -25.92 -24.04
C GLY A 291 -7.43 -26.80 -24.46
N THR A 292 -7.70 -26.89 -25.77
CA THR A 292 -8.81 -27.68 -26.32
C THR A 292 -8.83 -29.11 -25.78
N ASP A 293 -9.99 -29.63 -25.40
CA ASP A 293 -10.21 -30.97 -24.81
C ASP A 293 -9.47 -31.26 -23.47
N GLY A 294 -8.83 -30.26 -22.85
CA GLY A 294 -8.25 -30.35 -21.51
C GLY A 294 -9.26 -30.03 -20.40
N MET A 295 -8.98 -30.48 -19.17
CA MET A 295 -9.78 -30.13 -18.00
C MET A 295 -9.31 -28.82 -17.35
N ASN A 296 -10.26 -28.00 -16.91
CA ASN A 296 -9.97 -26.77 -16.16
C ASN A 296 -9.35 -27.08 -14.79
N GLY A 297 -8.33 -26.31 -14.43
CA GLY A 297 -7.74 -26.32 -13.10
C GLY A 297 -8.28 -25.19 -12.21
N THR A 298 -7.53 -24.83 -11.16
CA THR A 298 -7.96 -23.78 -10.21
C THR A 298 -7.45 -22.42 -10.65
N LEU A 299 -8.34 -21.44 -10.76
CA LEU A 299 -7.99 -20.04 -10.99
C LEU A 299 -8.24 -19.22 -9.72
N THR A 300 -7.19 -18.60 -9.18
CA THR A 300 -7.27 -17.66 -8.07
C THR A 300 -6.85 -16.28 -8.56
N VAL A 301 -7.77 -15.33 -8.63
CA VAL A 301 -7.47 -13.96 -9.07
C VAL A 301 -7.79 -13.00 -7.92
N ALA A 302 -6.80 -12.24 -7.48
CA ALA A 302 -6.95 -11.16 -6.50
C ALA A 302 -6.73 -9.76 -7.12
N ALA A 303 -6.52 -9.67 -8.44
CA ALA A 303 -6.12 -8.44 -9.14
C ALA A 303 -7.25 -7.77 -9.95
N MET A 304 -7.01 -6.49 -10.30
CA MET A 304 -7.98 -5.48 -10.77
C MET A 304 -8.02 -5.28 -12.31
N SER A 305 -7.34 -6.08 -13.13
CA SER A 305 -7.46 -6.02 -14.60
C SER A 305 -7.10 -7.36 -15.25
N LEU A 306 -8.09 -8.06 -15.81
CA LEU A 306 -7.93 -9.31 -16.56
C LEU A 306 -8.64 -9.17 -17.90
N VAL A 307 -7.90 -9.23 -19.01
CA VAL A 307 -8.44 -9.06 -20.37
C VAL A 307 -8.35 -10.38 -21.15
N PHE A 308 -9.48 -10.88 -21.65
CA PHE A 308 -9.59 -12.04 -22.55
C PHE A 308 -9.86 -11.55 -23.99
N ALA A 309 -9.20 -12.07 -25.04
CA ALA A 309 -9.39 -11.63 -26.44
C ALA A 309 -9.42 -12.76 -27.50
N GLY A 310 -10.40 -12.71 -28.43
CA GLY A 310 -10.51 -13.42 -29.75
C GLY A 310 -11.90 -14.05 -30.01
N ILE A 311 -12.69 -13.91 -31.12
CA ILE A 311 -12.48 -13.53 -32.55
C ILE A 311 -13.71 -12.73 -33.13
N GLN A 312 -13.51 -11.90 -34.19
CA GLN A 312 -14.39 -10.84 -34.76
C GLN A 312 -15.31 -11.25 -35.96
N PRO A 313 -16.35 -10.46 -36.37
CA PRO A 313 -16.12 -9.38 -37.37
C PRO A 313 -16.81 -8.02 -37.06
N PHE A 314 -16.17 -6.94 -37.55
CA PHE A 314 -16.63 -5.55 -37.66
C PHE A 314 -18.11 -5.42 -38.07
N THR A 315 -18.94 -4.53 -37.50
CA THR A 315 -18.86 -3.06 -37.66
C THR A 315 -19.48 -2.31 -36.47
N GLY A 316 -18.76 -1.29 -35.98
CA GLY A 316 -19.36 -0.15 -35.26
C GLY A 316 -19.78 -0.36 -33.81
N MET A 317 -18.86 -0.77 -32.92
CA MET A 317 -18.78 -0.47 -31.48
C MET A 317 -17.74 -1.40 -30.84
N PRO A 318 -16.72 -0.94 -30.09
CA PRO A 318 -15.91 -1.86 -29.30
C PRO A 318 -16.64 -2.18 -27.99
N SER A 319 -17.27 -3.35 -27.97
CA SER A 319 -17.86 -4.00 -26.80
C SER A 319 -16.74 -4.56 -25.90
N ARG A 320 -16.68 -4.18 -24.62
CA ARG A 320 -15.84 -4.83 -23.60
C ARG A 320 -16.65 -5.45 -22.46
N LEU A 321 -17.81 -6.00 -22.80
CA LEU A 321 -18.45 -7.09 -22.06
C LEU A 321 -19.35 -7.88 -23.03
N LYS A 322 -18.91 -9.08 -23.41
CA LYS A 322 -19.76 -10.10 -24.02
C LYS A 322 -19.39 -11.42 -23.35
N ILE A 323 -20.27 -11.92 -22.49
CA ILE A 323 -20.22 -13.31 -22.03
C ILE A 323 -21.09 -14.08 -23.02
N GLU A 324 -20.49 -14.79 -23.96
CA GLU A 324 -21.19 -15.83 -24.70
C GLU A 324 -20.99 -17.14 -23.94
N ALA A 325 -21.99 -17.50 -23.12
CA ALA A 325 -22.09 -18.85 -22.59
C ALA A 325 -22.60 -19.75 -23.71
N ASN A 326 -21.79 -20.73 -24.10
CA ASN A 326 -22.27 -21.83 -24.92
C ASN A 326 -22.94 -22.84 -23.97
N THR A 327 -24.24 -22.65 -23.69
CA THR A 327 -25.27 -23.69 -23.47
C THR A 327 -26.59 -23.05 -23.03
N GLU A 328 -27.65 -23.38 -23.76
CA GLU A 328 -29.11 -23.23 -23.59
C GLU A 328 -29.76 -23.02 -22.19
N ASN A 329 -29.26 -22.21 -21.26
CA ASN A 329 -30.07 -21.79 -20.11
C ASN A 329 -29.76 -20.34 -19.69
N GLU A 330 -30.80 -19.50 -19.69
CA GLU A 330 -30.79 -18.13 -19.18
C GLU A 330 -30.33 -18.10 -17.71
N ILE A 331 -29.31 -17.29 -17.42
CA ILE A 331 -28.93 -16.91 -16.06
C ILE A 331 -29.75 -15.67 -15.68
N ASP A 332 -30.42 -15.73 -14.54
CA ASP A 332 -31.30 -14.68 -14.00
C ASP A 332 -30.52 -13.38 -13.71
N GLU A 333 -31.14 -12.23 -13.95
CA GLU A 333 -30.60 -10.87 -13.75
C GLU A 333 -30.18 -10.62 -12.28
N ALA A 334 -30.73 -11.38 -11.34
CA ALA A 334 -30.33 -11.37 -9.92
C ALA A 334 -28.92 -11.94 -9.69
N ASP A 335 -28.51 -12.98 -10.43
CA ASP A 335 -27.19 -13.60 -10.32
C ASP A 335 -26.11 -12.74 -11.00
N LEU A 336 -26.46 -12.03 -12.08
CA LEU A 336 -25.61 -11.03 -12.73
C LEU A 336 -25.28 -9.84 -11.80
N ARG A 337 -26.20 -9.44 -10.92
CA ARG A 337 -25.99 -8.37 -9.92
C ARG A 337 -25.12 -8.81 -8.74
N GLN A 338 -24.99 -10.11 -8.50
CA GLN A 338 -24.12 -10.66 -7.46
C GLN A 338 -22.66 -10.80 -7.92
N TYR A 339 -22.41 -10.94 -9.22
CA TYR A 339 -21.05 -11.03 -9.80
C TYR A 339 -20.36 -9.68 -10.06
N MET A 340 -21.11 -8.59 -10.27
CA MET A 340 -20.56 -7.25 -10.55
C MET A 340 -20.21 -6.43 -9.29
N ARG A 341 -19.86 -7.08 -8.18
CA ARG A 341 -19.58 -6.42 -6.89
C ARG A 341 -18.26 -6.88 -6.26
N ILE A 342 -17.12 -6.69 -6.94
CA ILE A 342 -15.80 -6.87 -6.32
C ILE A 342 -14.80 -5.80 -6.80
N VAL A 343 -15.11 -4.52 -6.60
CA VAL A 343 -14.06 -3.51 -6.38
C VAL A 343 -14.47 -2.77 -5.11
N ASN A 344 -13.79 -3.06 -4.00
CA ASN A 344 -14.07 -2.38 -2.73
C ASN A 344 -13.24 -1.10 -2.58
N SER A 345 -12.12 -0.99 -3.31
CA SER A 345 -11.23 0.18 -3.29
C SER A 345 -10.25 0.23 -4.47
N PHE A 346 -9.74 1.41 -4.79
CA PHE A 346 -8.62 1.68 -5.70
C PHE A 346 -7.33 1.93 -4.93
N SER A 347 -6.15 1.60 -5.47
CA SER A 347 -4.89 2.13 -4.94
C SER A 347 -4.52 3.46 -5.59
N TYR A 348 -3.68 4.27 -4.95
CA TYR A 348 -3.15 5.50 -5.51
C TYR A 348 -1.87 5.93 -4.78
N MET A 349 -0.97 6.63 -5.46
CA MET A 349 0.23 7.18 -4.87
C MET A 349 -0.04 8.57 -4.29
N GLU A 350 0.29 8.78 -3.02
CA GLU A 350 0.24 10.09 -2.37
C GLU A 350 1.54 10.31 -1.59
N TRP A 351 1.99 11.56 -1.53
CA TRP A 351 3.07 11.94 -0.63
C TRP A 351 2.59 11.81 0.82
N ASP A 352 3.20 10.92 1.60
CA ASP A 352 2.94 10.85 3.03
C ASP A 352 3.91 11.72 3.79
N GLU A 353 3.39 12.77 4.41
CA GLU A 353 4.16 13.71 5.22
C GLU A 353 4.85 13.05 6.42
N SER A 354 4.44 11.84 6.82
CA SER A 354 5.02 11.11 7.94
C SER A 354 6.28 10.33 7.54
N SER A 355 6.22 9.62 6.42
CA SER A 355 7.34 8.84 5.88
C SER A 355 8.24 9.64 4.93
N LYS A 356 7.76 10.79 4.43
CA LYS A 356 8.43 11.66 3.46
C LYS A 356 8.84 10.91 2.19
N GLU A 357 7.98 9.98 1.81
CA GLU A 357 8.06 9.21 0.58
C GLU A 357 6.70 9.24 -0.11
N MET A 358 6.73 8.96 -1.42
CA MET A 358 5.50 8.60 -2.13
C MET A 358 5.07 7.23 -1.63
N VAL A 359 3.91 7.15 -0.99
CA VAL A 359 3.36 5.89 -0.47
C VAL A 359 2.09 5.52 -1.21
N GLU A 360 1.87 4.22 -1.34
CA GLU A 360 0.62 3.70 -1.86
C GLU A 360 -0.47 3.77 -0.77
N LYS A 361 -1.62 4.34 -1.13
CA LYS A 361 -2.82 4.43 -0.29
C LYS A 361 -4.00 3.78 -0.98
N THR A 362 -5.07 3.59 -0.22
CA THR A 362 -6.29 2.92 -0.67
C THR A 362 -7.49 3.86 -0.61
N LEU A 363 -8.29 3.90 -1.66
CA LEU A 363 -9.47 4.72 -1.85
C LEU A 363 -10.72 3.84 -1.98
N PRO A 364 -11.64 3.82 -1.00
CA PRO A 364 -12.88 3.04 -1.12
C PRO A 364 -13.74 3.48 -2.31
N CYS A 365 -14.29 2.52 -3.06
CA CYS A 365 -15.14 2.81 -4.23
C CYS A 365 -16.39 3.62 -3.89
N SER A 366 -16.90 3.51 -2.66
CA SER A 366 -18.04 4.29 -2.15
C SER A 366 -17.78 5.79 -2.08
N MET A 367 -16.53 6.24 -2.17
CA MET A 367 -16.13 7.64 -2.11
C MET A 367 -15.89 8.28 -3.48
N CYS A 368 -16.08 7.52 -4.57
CA CYS A 368 -15.63 7.88 -5.91
C CYS A 368 -16.80 8.21 -6.85
N ASN A 369 -16.64 9.27 -7.64
CA ASN A 369 -17.43 9.51 -8.84
C ASN A 369 -16.68 8.99 -10.06
N THR A 370 -17.33 8.22 -10.92
CA THR A 370 -16.72 7.77 -12.18
C THR A 370 -16.69 8.93 -13.18
N VAL A 371 -15.56 9.13 -13.84
CA VAL A 371 -15.44 10.12 -14.92
C VAL A 371 -16.06 9.55 -16.19
N GLU A 372 -17.07 10.23 -16.71
CA GLU A 372 -17.75 9.93 -17.97
C GLU A 372 -17.62 11.11 -18.96
N ALA A 373 -17.89 10.88 -20.25
CA ALA A 373 -17.80 11.91 -21.29
C ALA A 373 -18.66 13.16 -21.02
N SER A 374 -19.74 13.03 -20.24
CA SER A 374 -20.64 14.10 -19.82
C SER A 374 -20.12 14.92 -18.62
N SER A 375 -19.01 14.52 -18.00
CA SER A 375 -18.52 15.03 -16.71
C SER A 375 -17.79 16.39 -16.82
N ALA A 376 -18.43 17.41 -17.38
CA ALA A 376 -17.83 18.73 -17.60
C ALA A 376 -17.81 19.66 -16.37
N SER A 377 -18.41 19.26 -15.23
CA SER A 377 -18.41 20.04 -13.99
C SER A 377 -18.11 19.13 -12.81
N TRP A 378 -17.06 19.46 -12.06
CA TRP A 378 -16.57 18.70 -10.91
C TRP A 378 -16.66 19.53 -9.64
N ASP A 379 -17.19 18.95 -8.56
CA ASP A 379 -17.29 19.57 -7.23
C ASP A 379 -16.35 18.84 -6.24
N ASN A 380 -16.53 19.03 -4.94
CA ASN A 380 -15.74 18.38 -3.91
C ASN A 380 -15.84 16.85 -4.00
N GLY A 381 -14.70 16.17 -4.11
CA GLY A 381 -14.68 14.70 -4.02
C GLY A 381 -13.62 14.03 -4.89
N TRP A 382 -13.71 12.70 -4.95
CA TRP A 382 -12.88 11.87 -5.81
C TRP A 382 -13.56 11.64 -7.16
N TYR A 383 -12.78 11.75 -8.22
CA TYR A 383 -13.14 11.46 -9.60
C TYR A 383 -12.17 10.40 -10.12
N VAL A 384 -12.68 9.28 -10.60
CA VAL A 384 -11.85 8.13 -11.01
C VAL A 384 -12.08 7.84 -12.49
N VAL A 385 -10.99 7.77 -13.25
CA VAL A 385 -11.01 7.42 -14.67
C VAL A 385 -10.80 5.92 -14.78
N LEU A 386 -11.86 5.19 -15.18
CA LEU A 386 -11.84 3.72 -15.23
C LEU A 386 -11.63 3.17 -16.65
N GLN A 387 -11.76 4.03 -17.66
CA GLN A 387 -11.59 3.69 -19.07
C GLN A 387 -11.19 4.95 -19.85
N ASP A 388 -10.70 4.76 -21.07
CA ASP A 388 -10.44 5.86 -21.99
C ASP A 388 -11.69 6.73 -22.14
N THR A 389 -11.56 8.00 -21.77
CA THR A 389 -12.69 8.93 -21.67
C THR A 389 -12.33 10.24 -22.32
N VAL A 390 -13.21 10.72 -23.20
CA VAL A 390 -13.06 12.01 -23.87
C VAL A 390 -14.16 12.93 -23.38
N ILE A 391 -13.79 14.07 -22.79
CA ILE A 391 -14.70 15.14 -22.41
C ILE A 391 -14.53 16.27 -23.42
N GLU A 392 -15.60 16.53 -24.19
CA GLU A 392 -15.63 17.52 -25.27
C GLU A 392 -15.66 18.97 -24.77
N ASN A 393 -16.25 19.19 -23.59
CA ASN A 393 -16.37 20.51 -22.98
C ASN A 393 -15.24 20.77 -21.99
N ARG A 394 -14.99 22.05 -21.69
CA ARG A 394 -14.03 22.43 -20.65
C ARG A 394 -14.51 21.89 -19.31
N VAL A 395 -13.64 21.18 -18.60
CA VAL A 395 -13.97 20.63 -17.28
C VAL A 395 -13.84 21.74 -16.25
N ILE A 396 -14.90 22.04 -15.49
CA ILE A 396 -14.89 23.13 -14.51
C ILE A 396 -14.83 22.56 -13.09
N CYS A 397 -13.76 22.84 -12.35
CA CYS A 397 -13.65 22.53 -10.93
C CYS A 397 -14.33 23.61 -10.08
N THR A 398 -15.55 23.34 -9.62
CA THR A 398 -16.34 24.22 -8.74
C THR A 398 -15.99 24.06 -7.25
N GLY A 399 -15.34 22.94 -6.89
CA GLY A 399 -14.91 22.57 -5.54
C GLY A 399 -13.46 22.08 -5.47
N ASN A 400 -13.12 21.38 -4.39
CA ASN A 400 -11.81 20.76 -4.15
C ASN A 400 -11.81 19.31 -4.70
N VAL A 401 -11.24 19.16 -5.89
CA VAL A 401 -11.30 17.94 -6.70
C VAL A 401 -10.05 17.09 -6.50
N ARG A 402 -10.24 15.76 -6.43
CA ARG A 402 -9.18 14.73 -6.45
C ARG A 402 -9.42 13.80 -7.63
N LEU A 403 -8.55 13.83 -8.63
CA LEU A 403 -8.60 12.98 -9.81
C LEU A 403 -7.65 11.79 -9.65
N LEU A 404 -8.17 10.57 -9.73
CA LEU A 404 -7.38 9.35 -9.85
C LEU A 404 -7.37 8.88 -11.31
N LEU A 405 -6.17 8.83 -11.88
CA LEU A 405 -5.88 8.20 -13.16
C LEU A 405 -5.51 6.75 -12.89
N CYS A 406 -6.42 5.81 -13.20
CA CYS A 406 -6.08 4.39 -13.14
C CYS A 406 -5.00 4.07 -14.18
N ASP A 407 -4.23 3.03 -13.91
CA ASP A 407 -3.18 2.62 -14.83
C ASP A 407 -3.78 2.12 -16.17
N GLY A 408 -3.14 2.50 -17.27
CA GLY A 408 -3.49 2.11 -18.64
C GLY A 408 -4.62 2.93 -19.28
N VAL A 409 -5.25 3.86 -18.57
CA VAL A 409 -6.36 4.66 -19.11
C VAL A 409 -5.95 6.08 -19.49
N THR A 410 -6.64 6.65 -20.48
CA THR A 410 -6.44 8.02 -20.94
C THR A 410 -7.70 8.86 -20.74
N LEU A 411 -7.59 9.92 -19.95
CA LEU A 411 -8.57 11.00 -19.92
C LEU A 411 -8.16 12.12 -20.86
N VAL A 412 -9.00 12.43 -21.84
CA VAL A 412 -8.85 13.58 -22.74
C VAL A 412 -9.84 14.66 -22.33
N ALA A 413 -9.37 15.71 -21.68
CA ALA A 413 -10.13 16.93 -21.43
C ALA A 413 -9.82 17.93 -22.55
N LYS A 414 -10.53 17.83 -23.68
CA LYS A 414 -10.16 18.49 -24.94
C LYS A 414 -9.93 19.99 -24.76
N LYS A 415 -10.89 20.65 -24.10
CA LYS A 415 -10.88 22.10 -23.84
C LYS A 415 -10.14 22.53 -22.57
N GLY A 416 -9.41 21.62 -21.93
CA GLY A 416 -8.68 21.85 -20.69
C GLY A 416 -9.55 21.74 -19.43
N ILE A 417 -8.93 22.05 -18.28
CA ILE A 417 -9.54 21.97 -16.95
C ILE A 417 -9.42 23.34 -16.27
N THR A 418 -10.55 23.91 -15.87
CA THR A 418 -10.60 25.13 -15.04
C THR A 418 -10.37 24.78 -13.57
N VAL A 419 -9.40 25.46 -12.96
CA VAL A 419 -9.16 25.48 -11.51
C VAL A 419 -9.09 26.94 -11.09
N ALA A 420 -10.21 27.49 -10.61
CA ALA A 420 -10.31 28.89 -10.23
C ALA A 420 -9.55 29.18 -8.91
N ASP A 421 -9.25 30.47 -8.68
CA ASP A 421 -8.65 30.93 -7.43
C ASP A 421 -9.46 30.49 -6.20
N GLY A 422 -8.76 30.09 -5.14
CA GLY A 422 -9.36 29.50 -3.93
C GLY A 422 -9.90 28.07 -4.07
N LYS A 423 -9.75 27.40 -5.23
CA LYS A 423 -10.10 25.98 -5.44
C LYS A 423 -8.86 25.12 -5.59
N SER A 424 -8.97 23.82 -5.29
CA SER A 424 -7.88 22.87 -5.47
C SER A 424 -8.20 21.77 -6.48
N PHE A 425 -7.22 21.42 -7.30
CA PHE A 425 -7.25 20.25 -8.18
C PHE A 425 -6.02 19.38 -7.92
N LYS A 426 -6.26 18.14 -7.47
CA LYS A 426 -5.21 17.18 -7.13
C LYS A 426 -5.24 16.00 -8.11
N VAL A 427 -4.10 15.63 -8.67
CA VAL A 427 -3.98 14.49 -9.60
C VAL A 427 -3.15 13.37 -8.96
N TYR A 428 -3.70 12.17 -8.97
CA TYR A 428 -3.10 10.95 -8.45
C TYR A 428 -2.97 9.93 -9.59
N GLY A 429 -1.83 9.23 -9.63
CA GLY A 429 -1.67 8.01 -10.41
C GLY A 429 -1.58 6.81 -9.49
N GLN A 430 -1.77 5.62 -10.04
CA GLN A 430 -1.45 4.36 -9.36
C GLN A 430 0.06 4.10 -9.41
N SER A 431 0.52 2.99 -8.81
CA SER A 431 1.93 2.68 -8.66
C SER A 431 2.67 2.48 -9.99
N GLU A 432 2.00 2.05 -11.08
CA GLU A 432 2.64 2.00 -12.40
C GLU A 432 2.76 3.41 -13.02
N GLY A 433 1.90 4.34 -12.60
CA GLY A 433 1.97 5.76 -12.93
C GLY A 433 1.70 6.08 -14.41
N ASN A 434 1.13 5.14 -15.15
CA ASN A 434 0.99 5.22 -16.60
C ASN A 434 -0.40 5.73 -17.05
N GLY A 435 -1.34 5.93 -16.11
CA GLY A 435 -2.60 6.64 -16.36
C GLY A 435 -2.36 8.05 -16.90
N LYS A 436 -3.07 8.41 -17.98
CA LYS A 436 -2.81 9.63 -18.78
C LYS A 436 -3.89 10.68 -18.61
N LEU A 437 -3.48 11.93 -18.43
CA LEU A 437 -4.33 13.11 -18.57
C LEU A 437 -3.83 13.97 -19.72
N LEU A 438 -4.68 14.15 -20.72
CA LEU A 438 -4.47 14.99 -21.88
C LEU A 438 -5.41 16.20 -21.79
N ALA A 439 -4.90 17.34 -21.33
CA ALA A 439 -5.67 18.56 -21.10
C ALA A 439 -5.34 19.63 -22.14
N GLY A 440 -6.37 20.19 -22.79
CA GLY A 440 -6.18 21.20 -23.83
C GLY A 440 -5.75 20.62 -25.18
N VAL A 441 -5.97 19.31 -25.41
CA VAL A 441 -5.55 18.60 -26.62
C VAL A 441 -6.58 17.61 -27.12
N TYR A 442 -6.51 17.26 -28.41
CA TYR A 442 -7.22 16.13 -29.00
C TYR A 442 -6.35 15.40 -30.03
N TYR A 443 -6.71 14.16 -30.35
CA TYR A 443 -6.08 13.39 -31.41
C TYR A 443 -6.95 13.41 -32.67
N ASP A 444 -6.39 13.86 -33.80
CA ASP A 444 -7.10 13.97 -35.08
C ASP A 444 -6.96 12.73 -35.98
N GLY A 445 -6.21 11.72 -35.53
CA GLY A 445 -5.85 10.53 -36.32
C GLY A 445 -4.37 10.49 -36.74
N ASN A 446 -3.67 11.63 -36.74
CA ASN A 446 -2.27 11.77 -37.13
C ASN A 446 -1.38 12.34 -36.02
N ALA A 447 -1.85 13.35 -35.27
CA ALA A 447 -1.06 14.02 -34.24
C ALA A 447 -1.94 14.56 -33.09
N LEU A 448 -1.31 14.87 -31.96
CA LEU A 448 -1.94 15.64 -30.89
C LEU A 448 -2.04 17.11 -31.33
N GLN A 449 -3.26 17.61 -31.39
CA GLN A 449 -3.58 18.99 -31.71
C GLN A 449 -3.97 19.75 -30.44
N VAL A 450 -3.63 21.04 -30.37
CA VAL A 450 -4.07 21.92 -29.28
C VAL A 450 -5.53 22.31 -29.52
N ASP A 451 -6.39 22.06 -28.53
CA ASP A 451 -7.83 22.41 -28.55
C ASP A 451 -8.29 22.96 -27.20
N CYS A 452 -7.42 23.72 -26.55
CA CYS A 452 -7.79 24.47 -25.36
C CYS A 452 -8.72 25.63 -25.73
N THR A 453 -9.64 25.98 -24.82
CA THR A 453 -10.47 27.18 -24.99
C THR A 453 -9.55 28.40 -25.08
N SER A 454 -9.76 29.29 -26.08
CA SER A 454 -8.92 30.47 -26.29
C SER A 454 -8.71 31.24 -24.98
N ASN A 455 -7.47 31.66 -24.72
CA ASN A 455 -7.11 32.43 -23.52
C ASN A 455 -7.19 31.71 -22.17
N CYS A 456 -7.34 30.39 -22.15
CA CYS A 456 -7.39 29.62 -20.92
C CYS A 456 -6.15 28.74 -20.74
N ALA A 457 -5.80 28.43 -19.49
CA ALA A 457 -4.78 27.44 -19.20
C ALA A 457 -5.24 26.03 -19.61
N GLY A 458 -4.29 25.15 -19.95
CA GLY A 458 -4.55 23.73 -20.16
C GLY A 458 -5.12 23.09 -18.90
N ILE A 459 -4.46 23.33 -17.76
CA ILE A 459 -4.97 23.06 -16.41
C ILE A 459 -4.79 24.33 -15.58
N GLY A 460 -5.88 24.96 -15.15
CA GLY A 460 -5.84 26.12 -14.26
C GLY A 460 -6.81 27.24 -14.66
N GLY A 461 -6.36 28.48 -14.70
CA GLY A 461 -7.22 29.65 -14.87
C GLY A 461 -7.93 29.74 -16.23
N GLU A 462 -9.10 30.39 -16.23
CA GLU A 462 -9.77 30.89 -17.44
C GLU A 462 -9.23 32.28 -17.83
N PHE A 463 -9.78 32.90 -18.87
CA PHE A 463 -9.44 34.27 -19.26
C PHE A 463 -9.54 35.25 -18.08
N GLY A 464 -8.45 35.93 -17.74
CA GLY A 464 -8.32 36.85 -16.62
C GLY A 464 -8.25 36.18 -15.24
N GLY A 465 -8.37 34.85 -15.17
CA GLY A 465 -8.37 34.08 -13.94
C GLY A 465 -6.98 33.58 -13.56
N ALA A 466 -6.57 33.80 -12.32
CA ALA A 466 -5.42 33.12 -11.75
C ALA A 466 -5.68 31.61 -11.65
N GLY A 467 -4.62 30.81 -11.75
CA GLY A 467 -4.68 29.39 -11.40
C GLY A 467 -5.00 29.22 -9.93
N GLY A 468 -5.82 28.22 -9.59
CA GLY A 468 -6.03 27.80 -8.20
C GLY A 468 -4.84 27.02 -7.63
N THR A 469 -5.09 26.17 -6.64
CA THR A 469 -4.08 25.25 -6.10
C THR A 469 -4.06 23.96 -6.91
N ILE A 470 -3.00 23.72 -7.66
CA ILE A 470 -2.82 22.51 -8.47
C ILE A 470 -1.76 21.64 -7.79
N THR A 471 -2.09 20.38 -7.51
CA THR A 471 -1.14 19.43 -6.90
C THR A 471 -1.07 18.15 -7.70
N ILE A 472 0.14 17.73 -8.06
CA ILE A 472 0.37 16.52 -8.86
C ILE A 472 1.21 15.55 -8.04
N TYR A 473 0.64 14.38 -7.76
CA TYR A 473 1.30 13.29 -7.05
C TYR A 473 1.82 12.22 -8.02
N GLY A 474 1.15 12.02 -9.17
CA GLY A 474 1.55 11.00 -10.15
C GLY A 474 0.74 11.04 -11.44
N GLY A 475 0.96 10.05 -12.31
CA GLY A 475 0.38 9.96 -13.65
C GLY A 475 1.23 10.60 -14.75
N THR A 476 0.80 10.42 -16.00
CA THR A 476 1.39 11.06 -17.18
C THR A 476 0.48 12.19 -17.66
N ILE A 477 0.94 13.43 -17.60
CA ILE A 477 0.11 14.61 -17.82
C ILE A 477 0.68 15.41 -18.98
N THR A 478 -0.15 15.67 -19.99
CA THR A 478 0.12 16.66 -21.03
C THR A 478 -0.90 17.78 -20.91
N ALA A 479 -0.44 19.01 -20.69
CA ALA A 479 -1.31 20.17 -20.52
C ALA A 479 -0.89 21.29 -21.50
N ASN A 480 -1.79 21.65 -22.42
CA ASN A 480 -1.55 22.67 -23.44
C ASN A 480 -2.45 23.89 -23.20
N GLY A 481 -1.83 25.06 -23.05
CA GLY A 481 -2.52 26.34 -22.95
C GLY A 481 -3.16 26.76 -24.27
N GLY A 482 -4.30 27.45 -24.19
CA GLY A 482 -4.82 28.22 -25.34
C GLY A 482 -3.99 29.49 -25.55
N ASN A 483 -4.21 30.23 -26.64
CA ASN A 483 -3.52 31.53 -26.89
C ASN A 483 -3.52 32.40 -25.62
N GLY A 484 -2.35 32.77 -25.08
CA GLY A 484 -2.19 33.56 -23.86
C GLY A 484 -2.31 32.80 -22.54
N GLY A 485 -2.67 31.52 -22.54
CA GLY A 485 -2.81 30.69 -21.33
C GLY A 485 -1.58 29.82 -21.07
N ALA A 486 -1.30 29.56 -19.78
CA ALA A 486 -0.25 28.64 -19.40
C ALA A 486 -0.61 27.17 -19.72
N GLY A 487 0.39 26.30 -19.85
CA GLY A 487 0.14 24.85 -19.88
C GLY A 487 -0.54 24.40 -18.58
N ILE A 488 0.12 24.69 -17.45
CA ILE A 488 -0.41 24.53 -16.09
C ILE A 488 -0.27 25.86 -15.35
N GLY A 489 -1.38 26.44 -14.89
CA GLY A 489 -1.37 27.68 -14.10
C GLY A 489 -2.40 28.70 -14.53
N GLY A 490 -2.00 29.92 -14.90
CA GLY A 490 -2.90 31.04 -15.18
C GLY A 490 -3.48 31.05 -16.59
N GLY A 491 -4.72 31.53 -16.75
CA GLY A 491 -5.20 31.94 -18.08
C GLY A 491 -4.59 33.28 -18.50
N ASN A 492 -4.94 33.80 -19.67
CA ASN A 492 -4.41 35.10 -20.14
C ASN A 492 -4.75 36.21 -19.12
N ASN A 493 -3.79 37.05 -18.75
CA ASN A 493 -3.77 38.01 -17.63
C ASN A 493 -3.87 37.40 -16.21
N GLY A 494 -3.82 36.08 -16.10
CA GLY A 494 -3.93 35.33 -14.85
C GLY A 494 -2.57 34.90 -14.29
N ALA A 495 -2.36 35.08 -12.99
CA ALA A 495 -1.19 34.54 -12.31
C ALA A 495 -1.22 33.00 -12.21
N GLY A 496 -0.06 32.36 -12.07
CA GLY A 496 0.07 30.89 -12.07
C GLY A 496 -0.58 30.15 -10.90
N GLY A 497 -0.97 30.86 -9.84
CA GLY A 497 -1.55 30.24 -8.65
C GLY A 497 -0.52 29.57 -7.75
N THR A 498 -0.93 28.49 -7.07
CA THR A 498 -0.01 27.63 -6.30
C THR A 498 0.08 26.27 -6.97
N ILE A 499 1.28 25.89 -7.40
CA ILE A 499 1.53 24.64 -8.14
C ILE A 499 2.53 23.80 -7.33
N ASN A 500 2.10 22.62 -6.88
CA ASN A 500 2.92 21.68 -6.13
C ASN A 500 3.09 20.37 -6.91
N ILE A 501 4.33 19.96 -7.16
CA ILE A 501 4.63 18.74 -7.91
C ILE A 501 5.47 17.81 -7.05
N TYR A 502 4.90 16.69 -6.65
CA TYR A 502 5.57 15.64 -5.87
C TYR A 502 6.07 14.50 -6.75
N GLY A 503 5.43 14.24 -7.89
CA GLY A 503 5.77 13.15 -8.80
C GLY A 503 5.08 13.24 -10.16
N GLY A 504 5.16 12.16 -10.94
CA GLY A 504 4.56 12.04 -12.28
C GLY A 504 5.48 12.45 -13.44
N THR A 505 5.00 12.21 -14.66
CA THR A 505 5.64 12.62 -15.92
C THR A 505 4.80 13.73 -16.54
N ILE A 506 5.31 14.96 -16.57
CA ILE A 506 4.55 16.16 -16.90
C ILE A 506 5.15 16.82 -18.13
N THR A 507 4.32 17.05 -19.14
CA THR A 507 4.62 17.92 -20.28
C THR A 507 3.64 19.10 -20.26
N ALA A 508 4.14 20.29 -19.95
CA ALA A 508 3.32 21.49 -19.89
C ALA A 508 3.75 22.47 -20.99
N ASN A 509 2.86 22.76 -21.92
CA ASN A 509 3.12 23.65 -23.05
C ASN A 509 2.26 24.91 -22.91
N GLY A 510 2.90 26.07 -22.77
CA GLY A 510 2.23 27.35 -22.84
C GLY A 510 1.63 27.56 -24.23
N GLY A 511 0.45 28.17 -24.28
CA GLY A 511 0.00 28.77 -25.54
C GLY A 511 0.83 30.01 -25.85
N GLU A 512 0.61 30.63 -27.03
CA GLU A 512 1.24 31.90 -27.43
C GLU A 512 1.31 32.87 -26.23
N HIS A 513 2.48 33.41 -25.85
CA HIS A 513 2.65 34.32 -24.69
C HIS A 513 2.49 33.73 -23.27
N GLY A 514 2.03 32.48 -23.12
CA GLY A 514 1.87 31.82 -21.81
C GLY A 514 3.11 31.03 -21.36
N ALA A 515 3.29 30.87 -20.05
CA ALA A 515 4.32 30.00 -19.50
C ALA A 515 3.99 28.51 -19.69
N GLY A 516 5.01 27.64 -19.70
CA GLY A 516 4.79 26.20 -19.62
C GLY A 516 4.08 25.84 -18.32
N ILE A 517 4.72 26.17 -17.19
CA ILE A 517 4.16 26.09 -15.84
C ILE A 517 4.25 27.47 -15.19
N GLY A 518 3.11 28.07 -14.84
CA GLY A 518 3.06 29.37 -14.18
C GLY A 518 2.03 30.31 -14.79
N GLY A 519 2.41 31.55 -15.10
CA GLY A 519 1.49 32.62 -15.51
C GLY A 519 1.03 32.53 -16.96
N GLY A 520 -0.17 33.04 -17.26
CA GLY A 520 -0.56 33.35 -18.63
C GLY A 520 0.07 34.68 -19.10
N ASP A 521 -0.25 35.12 -20.31
CA ASP A 521 0.18 36.42 -20.88
C ASP A 521 -0.13 37.58 -19.91
N GLY A 522 0.85 38.38 -19.53
CA GLY A 522 0.74 39.43 -18.51
C GLY A 522 0.69 38.93 -17.05
N GLY A 523 0.64 37.62 -16.82
CA GLY A 523 0.51 36.98 -15.52
C GLY A 523 1.83 36.56 -14.89
N ALA A 524 1.99 36.82 -13.58
CA ALA A 524 3.15 36.34 -12.83
C ALA A 524 3.11 34.81 -12.60
N GLY A 525 4.27 34.17 -12.43
CA GLY A 525 4.40 32.72 -12.28
C GLY A 525 3.73 32.10 -11.05
N GLY A 526 3.36 32.90 -10.06
CA GLY A 526 2.73 32.42 -8.83
C GLY A 526 3.75 31.77 -7.88
N THR A 527 3.31 30.78 -7.09
CA THR A 527 4.18 29.96 -6.23
C THR A 527 4.29 28.56 -6.80
N ILE A 528 5.49 28.15 -7.19
CA ILE A 528 5.77 26.87 -7.84
C ILE A 528 6.75 26.09 -6.97
N ASN A 529 6.31 24.96 -6.43
CA ASN A 529 7.14 24.06 -5.61
C ASN A 529 7.28 22.70 -6.29
N ILE A 530 8.51 22.29 -6.57
CA ILE A 530 8.82 21.03 -7.23
C ILE A 530 9.66 20.16 -6.30
N TYR A 531 9.06 19.08 -5.81
CA TYR A 531 9.70 18.11 -4.93
C TYR A 531 10.24 16.89 -5.69
N GLY A 532 9.62 16.54 -6.82
CA GLY A 532 9.99 15.37 -7.64
C GLY A 532 9.31 15.34 -9.01
N GLY A 533 9.43 14.20 -9.70
CA GLY A 533 8.84 13.96 -11.03
C GLY A 533 9.79 14.20 -12.21
N THR A 534 9.31 13.88 -13.41
CA THR A 534 9.97 14.17 -14.69
C THR A 534 9.16 15.24 -15.41
N ILE A 535 9.73 16.45 -15.57
CA ILE A 535 9.00 17.64 -16.00
C ILE A 535 9.64 18.19 -17.26
N THR A 536 8.83 18.39 -18.30
CA THR A 536 9.17 19.20 -19.48
C THR A 536 8.20 20.36 -19.54
N ALA A 537 8.71 21.58 -19.34
CA ALA A 537 7.91 22.80 -19.33
C ALA A 537 8.37 23.71 -20.47
N ASN A 538 7.50 23.94 -21.45
CA ASN A 538 7.78 24.71 -22.65
C ASN A 538 6.95 25.99 -22.63
N GLY A 539 7.60 27.15 -22.56
CA GLY A 539 6.94 28.45 -22.72
C GLY A 539 6.49 28.65 -24.16
N GLY A 540 5.32 29.28 -24.34
CA GLY A 540 4.95 29.85 -25.64
C GLY A 540 5.82 31.05 -25.98
N GLU A 541 5.67 31.62 -27.17
CA GLU A 541 6.36 32.84 -27.62
C GLU A 541 6.44 33.88 -26.47
N HIS A 542 7.63 34.37 -26.09
CA HIS A 542 7.82 35.31 -24.97
C HIS A 542 7.54 34.83 -23.53
N GLY A 543 6.98 33.65 -23.32
CA GLY A 543 6.71 33.07 -22.01
C GLY A 543 7.88 32.26 -21.45
N ALA A 544 7.97 32.16 -20.11
CA ALA A 544 8.96 31.31 -19.46
C ALA A 544 8.62 29.81 -19.57
N GLY A 545 9.62 28.94 -19.50
CA GLY A 545 9.39 27.50 -19.33
C GLY A 545 8.66 27.24 -18.01
N ILE A 546 9.27 27.69 -16.91
CA ILE A 546 8.67 27.70 -15.56
C ILE A 546 8.73 29.12 -15.01
N GLY A 547 7.58 29.74 -14.75
CA GLY A 547 7.50 31.08 -14.18
C GLY A 547 6.48 31.98 -14.88
N GLY A 548 6.87 33.19 -15.26
CA GLY A 548 5.95 34.21 -15.79
C GLY A 548 5.59 34.02 -17.27
N GLY A 549 4.39 34.46 -17.67
CA GLY A 549 4.09 34.68 -19.09
C GLY A 549 4.75 35.96 -19.62
N ASN A 550 4.46 36.33 -20.87
CA ASN A 550 4.89 37.60 -21.47
C ASN A 550 4.58 38.81 -20.53
N ASN A 551 5.53 39.72 -20.27
CA ASN A 551 5.45 40.79 -19.26
C ASN A 551 5.24 40.34 -17.80
N GLY A 552 5.24 39.03 -17.53
CA GLY A 552 4.98 38.42 -16.23
C GLY A 552 6.26 38.14 -15.45
N ALA A 553 6.27 38.52 -14.17
CA ALA A 553 7.33 38.16 -13.23
C ALA A 553 7.37 36.64 -12.98
N GLY A 554 8.56 36.09 -12.72
CA GLY A 554 8.75 34.65 -12.47
C GLY A 554 8.06 34.09 -11.23
N GLY A 555 7.70 34.96 -10.27
CA GLY A 555 7.05 34.55 -9.03
C GLY A 555 8.02 33.93 -8.03
N THR A 556 7.54 33.02 -7.18
CA THR A 556 8.34 32.27 -6.21
C THR A 556 8.49 30.83 -6.71
N ILE A 557 9.71 30.44 -7.06
CA ILE A 557 10.01 29.12 -7.63
C ILE A 557 10.98 28.39 -6.70
N ASN A 558 10.52 27.27 -6.12
CA ASN A 558 11.31 26.42 -5.23
C ASN A 558 11.45 25.03 -5.84
N ILE A 559 12.69 24.58 -6.04
CA ILE A 559 12.98 23.26 -6.60
C ILE A 559 13.80 22.45 -5.58
N TYR A 560 13.19 21.41 -5.04
CA TYR A 560 13.79 20.50 -4.06
C TYR A 560 14.31 19.21 -4.71
N GLY A 561 13.76 18.80 -5.87
CA GLY A 561 14.14 17.56 -6.57
C GLY A 561 13.50 17.39 -7.95
N GLY A 562 13.68 16.22 -8.55
CA GLY A 562 13.12 15.86 -9.87
C GLY A 562 14.09 15.98 -11.05
N THR A 563 13.63 15.59 -12.24
CA THR A 563 14.32 15.78 -13.52
C THR A 563 13.54 16.80 -14.34
N ILE A 564 14.11 17.98 -14.55
CA ILE A 564 13.39 19.15 -15.08
C ILE A 564 14.08 19.63 -16.35
N THR A 565 13.30 19.76 -17.42
CA THR A 565 13.68 20.47 -18.64
C THR A 565 12.73 21.64 -18.81
N ALA A 566 13.24 22.85 -18.61
CA ALA A 566 12.48 24.09 -18.72
C ALA A 566 12.97 24.89 -19.92
N ASN A 567 12.14 25.02 -20.95
CA ASN A 567 12.45 25.70 -22.20
C ASN A 567 11.62 26.99 -22.28
N GLY A 568 12.26 28.14 -22.21
CA GLY A 568 11.63 29.43 -22.47
C GLY A 568 11.26 29.56 -23.95
N GLY A 569 10.14 30.22 -24.22
CA GLY A 569 9.84 30.67 -25.58
C GLY A 569 10.79 31.79 -26.01
N GLU A 570 10.67 32.26 -27.25
CA GLU A 570 11.47 33.37 -27.79
C GLU A 570 11.56 34.51 -26.76
N LEU A 571 12.75 35.02 -26.40
CA LEU A 571 12.94 36.08 -25.38
C LEU A 571 12.57 35.76 -23.91
N GLY A 572 11.91 34.64 -23.62
CA GLY A 572 11.52 34.22 -22.26
C GLY A 572 12.60 33.41 -21.53
N ALA A 573 12.58 33.40 -20.20
CA ALA A 573 13.52 32.61 -19.40
C ALA A 573 13.19 31.11 -19.44
N GLY A 574 14.19 30.25 -19.27
CA GLY A 574 13.95 28.83 -19.00
C GLY A 574 13.18 28.66 -17.69
N ILE A 575 13.73 29.22 -16.60
CA ILE A 575 13.08 29.32 -15.28
C ILE A 575 13.15 30.78 -14.83
N GLY A 576 12.00 31.43 -14.66
CA GLY A 576 11.91 32.82 -14.21
C GLY A 576 10.90 33.66 -15.01
N GLY A 577 11.30 34.85 -15.47
CA GLY A 577 10.38 35.81 -16.10
C GLY A 577 10.11 35.57 -17.58
N GLY A 578 8.95 36.02 -18.08
CA GLY A 578 8.74 36.21 -19.52
C GLY A 578 9.45 37.48 -20.02
N ILE A 579 9.28 37.83 -21.31
CA ILE A 579 9.83 39.09 -21.87
C ILE A 579 9.39 40.29 -20.98
N ASP A 580 10.31 41.20 -20.65
CA ASP A 580 10.14 42.32 -19.72
C ASP A 580 9.84 41.96 -18.25
N GLY A 581 9.63 40.67 -17.94
CA GLY A 581 9.37 40.16 -16.59
C GLY A 581 10.65 39.88 -15.80
N ASN A 582 10.68 40.34 -14.54
CA ASN A 582 11.76 39.96 -13.62
C ASN A 582 11.69 38.45 -13.29
N GLY A 583 12.83 37.85 -12.95
CA GLY A 583 12.91 36.41 -12.65
C GLY A 583 12.22 35.98 -11.37
N GLY A 584 11.78 36.93 -10.54
CA GLY A 584 11.21 36.65 -9.23
C GLY A 584 12.23 36.09 -8.23
N THR A 585 11.74 35.29 -7.28
CA THR A 585 12.54 34.56 -6.29
C THR A 585 12.72 33.13 -6.74
N ILE A 586 13.94 32.74 -7.08
CA ILE A 586 14.25 31.38 -7.54
C ILE A 586 15.22 30.73 -6.56
N THR A 587 14.76 29.63 -5.95
CA THR A 587 15.55 28.83 -5.00
C THR A 587 15.62 27.39 -5.46
N ILE A 588 16.84 26.88 -5.67
CA ILE A 588 17.08 25.52 -6.12
C ILE A 588 17.94 24.80 -5.07
N TYR A 589 17.35 23.77 -4.46
CA TYR A 589 17.95 22.92 -3.43
C TYR A 589 18.43 21.56 -3.97
N GLY A 590 17.88 21.08 -5.11
CA GLY A 590 18.23 19.77 -5.66
C GLY A 590 17.57 19.46 -7.02
N GLY A 591 17.86 18.27 -7.57
CA GLY A 591 17.33 17.78 -8.86
C GLY A 591 18.32 17.84 -10.03
N THR A 592 17.91 17.29 -11.18
CA THR A 592 18.62 17.42 -12.46
C THR A 592 17.90 18.44 -13.32
N ILE A 593 18.53 19.59 -13.59
CA ILE A 593 17.85 20.74 -14.21
C ILE A 593 18.56 21.15 -15.50
N THR A 594 17.79 21.14 -16.58
CA THR A 594 18.14 21.73 -17.87
C THR A 594 17.25 22.94 -18.08
N ALA A 595 17.84 24.14 -18.04
CA ALA A 595 17.09 25.39 -18.15
C ALA A 595 17.57 26.14 -19.40
N ASN A 596 16.75 26.11 -20.44
CA ASN A 596 17.05 26.69 -21.75
C ASN A 596 16.24 27.98 -21.90
N GLY A 597 16.90 29.13 -21.83
CA GLY A 597 16.27 30.40 -22.17
C GLY A 597 16.04 30.52 -23.67
N GLY A 598 15.02 31.27 -24.07
CA GLY A 598 14.81 31.64 -25.46
C GLY A 598 15.94 32.50 -26.02
N VAL A 599 15.83 32.89 -27.28
CA VAL A 599 16.77 33.85 -27.91
C VAL A 599 16.80 35.10 -27.02
N TYR A 600 17.95 35.44 -26.44
CA TYR A 600 18.16 36.54 -25.46
C TYR A 600 17.49 36.42 -24.07
N GLY A 601 16.74 35.35 -23.79
CA GLY A 601 16.23 35.07 -22.44
C GLY A 601 17.26 34.34 -21.57
N ALA A 602 17.23 34.54 -20.26
CA ALA A 602 18.13 33.82 -19.35
C ALA A 602 17.76 32.33 -19.27
N GLY A 603 18.75 31.45 -19.08
CA GLY A 603 18.45 30.07 -18.68
C GLY A 603 17.65 30.04 -17.37
N ILE A 604 18.13 30.76 -16.36
CA ILE A 604 17.45 30.97 -15.07
C ILE A 604 17.56 32.45 -14.73
N GLY A 605 16.42 33.11 -14.46
CA GLY A 605 16.37 34.52 -14.09
C GLY A 605 15.39 35.33 -14.94
N ASN A 606 15.84 36.49 -15.42
CA ASN A 606 15.00 37.44 -16.14
C ASN A 606 14.68 37.00 -17.57
N GLY A 607 13.55 37.47 -18.10
CA GLY A 607 13.35 37.53 -19.55
C GLY A 607 14.09 38.73 -20.18
N TYR A 608 14.11 38.78 -21.51
CA TYR A 608 14.72 39.89 -22.25
C TYR A 608 14.12 41.25 -21.83
N ASN A 609 14.95 42.29 -21.70
CA ASN A 609 14.58 43.68 -21.35
C ASN A 609 14.01 43.94 -19.92
N ALA A 610 14.02 42.96 -19.00
CA ALA A 610 13.57 43.20 -17.63
C ALA A 610 14.40 44.30 -16.92
N ALA A 611 13.73 45.25 -16.27
CA ALA A 611 14.36 46.43 -15.64
C ALA A 611 14.96 46.16 -14.24
N GLU A 612 14.63 45.03 -13.60
CA GLU A 612 15.05 44.66 -12.24
C GLU A 612 15.80 43.32 -12.22
N VAL A 613 16.75 43.17 -11.28
CA VAL A 613 17.59 41.98 -11.14
C VAL A 613 16.87 40.93 -10.27
N SER A 614 16.75 39.70 -10.78
CA SER A 614 16.19 38.56 -10.02
C SER A 614 17.06 38.17 -8.81
N THR A 615 16.43 37.61 -7.77
CA THR A 615 17.17 37.01 -6.65
C THR A 615 17.33 35.52 -6.92
N LEU A 616 18.58 35.10 -7.18
CA LEU A 616 18.94 33.71 -7.47
C LEU A 616 19.83 33.16 -6.37
N SER A 617 19.39 32.05 -5.75
CA SER A 617 20.19 31.28 -4.80
C SER A 617 20.43 29.87 -5.36
N LEU A 618 21.70 29.54 -5.61
CA LEU A 618 22.15 28.26 -6.18
C LEU A 618 23.12 27.59 -5.20
N GLU A 619 22.83 26.35 -4.78
CA GLU A 619 23.78 25.56 -3.98
C GLU A 619 23.93 24.13 -4.54
N ALA A 620 25.12 23.82 -5.06
CA ALA A 620 25.61 22.50 -5.51
C ALA A 620 24.64 21.68 -6.40
N VAL A 621 24.43 22.11 -7.65
CA VAL A 621 23.59 21.41 -8.64
C VAL A 621 24.29 21.31 -9.99
N LYS A 622 24.07 20.19 -10.72
CA LYS A 622 24.40 20.09 -12.15
C LYS A 622 23.33 20.83 -12.96
N VAL A 623 23.45 22.15 -13.05
CA VAL A 623 22.59 22.99 -13.90
C VAL A 623 23.25 23.12 -15.27
N THR A 624 22.56 22.69 -16.32
CA THR A 624 22.98 22.99 -17.70
C THR A 624 22.11 24.13 -18.20
N ALA A 625 22.67 25.34 -18.27
CA ALA A 625 22.00 26.52 -18.82
C ALA A 625 22.46 26.74 -20.28
N GLY A 626 21.52 26.71 -21.22
CA GLY A 626 21.81 26.83 -22.66
C GLY A 626 22.23 28.23 -23.11
N ASN A 627 21.80 29.27 -22.40
CA ASN A 627 22.15 30.68 -22.61
C ASN A 627 22.42 31.33 -21.23
N SER A 628 23.42 32.23 -21.17
CA SER A 628 24.07 32.80 -19.97
C SER A 628 23.23 32.95 -18.68
N VAL A 629 23.83 32.62 -17.53
CA VAL A 629 23.36 32.99 -16.18
C VAL A 629 23.75 34.45 -15.92
N GLU A 630 22.79 35.31 -15.62
CA GLU A 630 23.06 36.72 -15.29
C GLU A 630 23.65 36.80 -13.86
N TYR A 631 24.92 37.20 -13.72
CA TYR A 631 25.61 37.28 -12.42
C TYR A 631 25.32 38.62 -11.72
N ALA A 632 24.73 38.57 -10.52
CA ALA A 632 24.48 39.75 -9.69
C ALA A 632 25.78 40.33 -9.09
N THR A 633 25.96 41.65 -9.18
CA THR A 633 27.02 42.43 -8.52
C THR A 633 26.89 42.38 -6.98
N LEU A 634 27.98 41.98 -6.31
CA LEU A 634 28.15 41.91 -4.85
C LEU A 634 27.92 43.27 -4.16
N MET A 635 27.02 43.30 -3.17
CA MET A 635 27.04 44.32 -2.12
C MET A 635 28.29 44.12 -1.23
N THR A 636 28.84 45.24 -0.77
CA THR A 636 30.09 45.39 -0.01
C THR A 636 30.12 44.61 1.31
N ALA A 637 31.11 43.74 1.49
CA ALA A 637 31.44 43.12 2.77
C ALA A 637 32.58 43.88 3.46
N SER A 638 32.31 44.41 4.65
CA SER A 638 33.30 44.75 5.67
C SER A 638 33.01 43.87 6.88
N GLU A 639 33.77 42.79 7.06
CA GLU A 639 34.42 42.39 8.33
C GLU A 639 35.01 40.97 8.23
N ARG A 640 36.13 40.80 8.94
CA ARG A 640 37.20 39.81 8.78
C ARG A 640 36.89 38.45 9.44
N VAL A 641 37.62 37.38 9.06
CA VAL A 641 38.57 36.59 9.91
C VAL A 641 38.78 35.13 9.39
N ALA A 642 40.02 34.89 8.90
CA ALA A 642 41.00 33.80 9.10
C ALA A 642 40.71 32.27 9.06
N ALA A 643 41.58 31.58 8.28
CA ALA A 643 42.20 30.23 8.44
C ALA A 643 41.33 28.97 8.14
N CYS A 644 41.75 27.88 7.47
CA CYS A 644 42.96 27.43 6.73
C CYS A 644 42.61 26.14 5.90
N ALA A 645 43.33 25.86 4.79
CA ALA A 645 43.71 24.57 4.10
C ALA A 645 42.74 23.34 4.04
N ASN A 646 42.58 22.49 3.00
CA ASN A 646 43.12 22.27 1.64
C ASN A 646 42.16 21.28 0.89
N GLU A 647 41.75 21.55 -0.36
CA GLU A 647 41.63 20.62 -1.52
C GLU A 647 40.82 21.28 -2.66
N TYR A 648 41.39 21.30 -3.87
CA TYR A 648 40.88 22.03 -5.04
C TYR A 648 40.22 21.07 -6.05
N VAL A 649 39.10 21.48 -6.66
CA VAL A 649 38.61 20.90 -7.93
C VAL A 649 38.82 21.92 -9.06
N LYS A 650 39.48 21.46 -10.12
CA LYS A 650 39.85 22.21 -11.33
C LYS A 650 38.61 22.46 -12.20
N VAL A 651 38.19 23.72 -12.35
CA VAL A 651 37.31 24.15 -13.43
C VAL A 651 38.21 24.75 -14.50
N GLU A 652 38.23 24.20 -15.72
CA GLU A 652 39.01 24.79 -16.82
C GLU A 652 38.26 26.01 -17.38
N PRO A 653 38.81 27.23 -17.26
CA PRO A 653 38.21 28.40 -17.88
C PRO A 653 38.58 28.46 -19.36
N CYS A 654 37.66 28.93 -20.20
CA CYS A 654 38.01 29.44 -21.53
C CYS A 654 39.06 30.53 -21.39
N VAL A 655 40.27 30.26 -21.87
CA VAL A 655 41.40 31.20 -21.85
C VAL A 655 41.12 32.30 -22.87
N HIS A 656 40.88 33.51 -22.39
CA HIS A 656 40.99 34.72 -23.19
C HIS A 656 42.48 35.03 -23.36
N ASP A 657 43.05 34.65 -24.50
CA ASP A 657 44.24 35.33 -25.00
C ASP A 657 43.84 36.28 -26.14
N SER A 658 44.51 37.41 -26.09
CA SER A 658 44.27 38.65 -26.80
C SER A 658 44.26 38.53 -28.33
N LYS A 659 43.24 39.19 -28.92
CA LYS A 659 43.13 39.68 -30.31
C LYS A 659 43.28 38.64 -31.44
N ILE A 660 42.16 38.35 -32.12
CA ILE A 660 41.95 38.45 -33.59
C ILE A 660 40.48 38.02 -33.89
N GLY A 661 39.69 38.91 -34.51
CA GLY A 661 38.42 38.57 -35.21
C GLY A 661 37.13 38.58 -34.37
N ASN A 662 36.09 39.25 -34.88
CA ASN A 662 34.77 39.44 -34.24
C ASN A 662 33.83 38.20 -34.37
N GLU A 663 34.29 36.98 -34.08
CA GLU A 663 33.42 35.79 -34.05
C GLU A 663 33.85 34.79 -32.96
N CYS A 664 32.90 34.27 -32.17
CA CYS A 664 33.13 33.13 -31.27
C CYS A 664 33.11 31.82 -32.07
N LYS A 665 34.23 31.09 -32.10
CA LYS A 665 34.42 29.87 -32.91
C LYS A 665 33.59 28.65 -32.46
N TYR A 666 32.85 28.73 -31.35
CA TYR A 666 31.97 27.64 -30.86
C TYR A 666 30.47 27.95 -30.90
N CYS A 667 30.05 29.22 -30.96
CA CYS A 667 28.62 29.59 -30.99
C CYS A 667 28.22 30.59 -32.09
N GLY A 668 29.15 31.14 -32.88
CA GLY A 668 28.82 31.91 -34.10
C GLY A 668 28.09 33.24 -33.91
N CYS A 669 27.98 33.78 -32.69
CA CYS A 669 27.29 35.05 -32.45
C CYS A 669 28.19 36.29 -32.69
N GLN A 670 27.66 37.32 -33.34
CA GLN A 670 28.28 38.65 -33.48
C GLN A 670 28.02 39.51 -32.25
N LEU A 671 29.07 40.10 -31.66
CA LEU A 671 28.95 41.06 -30.56
C LEU A 671 28.84 42.49 -31.13
N GLY A 672 27.68 43.12 -30.93
CA GLY A 672 27.49 44.56 -31.09
C GLY A 672 28.29 45.33 -30.04
N GLY A 673 29.06 46.32 -30.49
CA GLY A 673 30.06 47.00 -29.66
C GLY A 673 29.51 48.04 -28.69
N GLY A 674 30.26 48.23 -27.59
CA GLY A 674 30.25 49.46 -26.80
C GLY A 674 30.27 49.23 -25.28
N GLY A 675 31.45 49.32 -24.66
CA GLY A 675 31.55 49.40 -23.19
C GLY A 675 32.93 49.02 -22.64
N THR A 676 33.69 50.01 -22.19
CA THR A 676 35.07 49.91 -21.71
C THR A 676 35.20 49.44 -20.26
N GLY A 677 36.16 48.54 -20.01
CA GLY A 677 36.98 48.51 -18.79
C GLY A 677 36.34 47.97 -17.50
N GLY A 678 36.74 46.75 -17.10
CA GLY A 678 36.48 46.22 -15.76
C GLY A 678 37.54 45.19 -15.36
N THR A 679 38.24 45.46 -14.27
CA THR A 679 39.20 44.57 -13.59
C THR A 679 38.55 43.27 -13.14
N VAL A 680 39.27 42.15 -13.32
CA VAL A 680 38.90 40.81 -12.84
C VAL A 680 38.79 40.79 -11.30
N PRO A 681 37.64 40.43 -10.69
CA PRO A 681 37.56 40.27 -9.24
C PRO A 681 38.08 38.88 -8.82
N PHE A 682 38.82 38.87 -7.72
CA PHE A 682 39.23 37.65 -7.02
C PHE A 682 38.00 36.88 -6.51
N ILE A 683 38.02 35.55 -6.65
CA ILE A 683 37.00 34.63 -6.11
C ILE A 683 37.25 34.46 -4.61
N PRO A 684 36.32 34.85 -3.71
CA PRO A 684 36.37 34.41 -2.32
C PRO A 684 35.89 32.96 -2.24
N VAL A 685 36.76 32.07 -1.75
CA VAL A 685 36.39 30.71 -1.36
C VAL A 685 35.55 30.81 -0.08
N HIS A 686 34.24 30.57 -0.19
CA HIS A 686 33.37 30.39 0.97
C HIS A 686 33.65 29.03 1.61
N VAL A 687 34.19 29.04 2.83
CA VAL A 687 34.25 27.84 3.66
C VAL A 687 32.84 27.60 4.22
N THR A 688 32.18 26.57 3.69
CA THR A 688 30.87 26.13 4.17
C THR A 688 31.02 25.61 5.61
N ARG A 689 30.47 26.32 6.59
CA ARG A 689 30.34 25.81 7.95
C ARG A 689 29.08 24.97 8.03
N TYR A 690 29.23 23.74 8.49
CA TYR A 690 28.11 22.86 8.80
C TYR A 690 27.91 22.82 10.32
N CYS A 691 26.66 22.69 10.70
CA CYS A 691 26.22 22.38 12.03
C CYS A 691 25.75 20.92 12.06
N THR A 692 26.16 20.18 13.07
CA THR A 692 25.63 18.84 13.31
C THR A 692 24.38 18.95 14.18
N VAL A 693 23.27 18.42 13.65
CA VAL A 693 22.05 18.20 14.39
C VAL A 693 22.00 16.74 14.79
N THR A 694 22.22 16.50 16.08
CA THR A 694 22.17 15.16 16.67
C THR A 694 20.74 14.87 17.12
N PHE A 695 20.32 13.61 16.97
CA PHE A 695 18.95 13.20 17.32
C PHE A 695 18.96 12.25 18.50
N ASP A 696 18.54 12.74 19.67
CA ASP A 696 18.28 11.91 20.84
C ASP A 696 16.89 11.27 20.70
N VAL A 697 16.86 10.02 20.27
CA VAL A 697 15.64 9.25 19.99
C VAL A 697 14.79 8.95 21.22
N ASP A 698 15.26 9.22 22.44
CA ASP A 698 14.52 9.03 23.71
C ASP A 698 13.73 7.70 23.77
N GLY A 699 14.41 6.60 23.44
CA GLY A 699 13.85 5.24 23.44
C GLY A 699 13.16 4.79 22.14
N GLY A 700 13.17 5.59 21.07
CA GLY A 700 12.79 5.16 19.72
C GLY A 700 13.92 4.51 18.93
N SER A 701 13.61 4.05 17.71
CA SER A 701 14.57 3.49 16.75
C SER A 701 15.68 4.48 16.41
N ALA A 702 16.92 4.00 16.33
CA ALA A 702 18.09 4.82 16.03
C ALA A 702 17.92 5.57 14.69
N VAL A 703 18.30 6.84 14.68
CA VAL A 703 18.34 7.67 13.48
C VAL A 703 19.70 8.34 13.38
N SER A 704 20.15 8.58 12.14
CA SER A 704 21.45 9.20 11.88
C SER A 704 21.42 10.70 12.12
N ASP A 705 22.48 11.22 12.71
CA ASP A 705 22.72 12.66 12.84
C ASP A 705 22.74 13.33 11.47
N LYS A 706 22.23 14.57 11.43
CA LYS A 706 22.17 15.36 10.19
C LYS A 706 23.21 16.47 10.22
N THR A 707 24.00 16.55 9.17
CA THR A 707 24.95 17.65 8.98
C THR A 707 24.28 18.68 8.08
N VAL A 708 23.94 19.85 8.62
CA VAL A 708 23.20 20.92 7.94
C VAL A 708 24.08 22.16 7.85
N LYS A 709 24.12 22.82 6.70
CA LYS A 709 24.88 24.06 6.55
C LYS A 709 24.36 25.15 7.50
N LYS A 710 25.25 25.80 8.25
CA LYS A 710 24.91 26.83 9.22
C LYS A 710 24.13 27.97 8.56
N GLY A 711 22.93 28.24 9.05
CA GLY A 711 21.99 29.22 8.53
C GLY A 711 20.93 28.66 7.57
N MET A 712 20.94 27.35 7.29
CA MET A 712 19.91 26.68 6.48
C MET A 712 18.80 26.06 7.34
N PRO A 713 17.56 25.96 6.83
CA PRO A 713 16.55 25.13 7.45
C PRO A 713 17.05 23.70 7.58
N ILE A 714 16.68 23.05 8.69
CA ILE A 714 17.07 21.67 8.98
C ILE A 714 16.60 20.71 7.89
N GLY A 715 15.56 21.08 7.13
CA GLY A 715 14.96 20.26 6.08
C GLY A 715 14.33 19.00 6.67
N MET A 716 14.08 18.01 5.82
CA MET A 716 13.43 16.75 6.22
C MET A 716 14.02 16.16 7.51
N LEU A 717 13.21 16.11 8.56
CA LEU A 717 13.61 15.56 9.85
C LEU A 717 13.44 14.04 9.83
N PRO A 718 14.40 13.26 10.36
CA PRO A 718 14.27 11.80 10.41
C PRO A 718 13.11 11.41 11.33
N VAL A 719 12.39 10.35 11.03
CA VAL A 719 11.39 9.82 11.98
C VAL A 719 12.00 8.68 12.78
N THR A 720 11.63 8.62 14.05
CA THR A 720 11.98 7.52 14.94
C THR A 720 10.69 6.83 15.40
N VAL A 721 10.75 5.51 15.61
CA VAL A 721 9.61 4.70 16.02
C VAL A 721 9.85 4.14 17.41
N ARG A 722 8.90 4.34 18.31
CA ARG A 722 8.90 3.75 19.66
C ARG A 722 7.61 2.96 19.86
N GLU A 723 7.75 1.67 20.12
CA GLU A 723 6.59 0.79 20.33
C GLU A 723 5.70 1.32 21.48
N GLY A 724 4.40 1.49 21.21
CA GLY A 724 3.44 1.99 22.19
C GLY A 724 3.38 3.51 22.33
N TYR A 725 4.06 4.29 21.48
CA TYR A 725 4.03 5.76 21.49
C TYR A 725 3.86 6.32 20.07
N THR A 726 3.19 7.46 19.93
CA THR A 726 3.16 8.28 18.72
C THR A 726 4.27 9.32 18.82
N PHE A 727 5.11 9.37 17.79
CA PHE A 727 6.14 10.38 17.66
C PHE A 727 5.48 11.74 17.39
N GLU A 728 5.62 12.70 18.30
CA GLU A 728 5.04 14.03 18.14
C GLU A 728 5.96 14.95 17.32
N GLY A 729 7.28 14.71 17.38
CA GLY A 729 8.29 15.47 16.65
C GLY A 729 9.59 15.62 17.42
N TRP A 730 10.50 16.40 16.85
CA TRP A 730 11.79 16.75 17.45
C TRP A 730 11.71 18.09 18.19
N TYR A 731 12.30 18.15 19.38
CA TYR A 731 12.22 19.30 20.26
C TYR A 731 13.59 19.75 20.75
N ASP A 732 13.75 21.06 20.90
CA ASP A 732 14.79 21.69 21.70
C ASP A 732 14.13 22.27 22.96
N GLY A 733 14.33 21.60 24.10
CA GLY A 733 13.58 21.90 25.33
C GLY A 733 12.07 21.74 25.13
N GLU A 734 11.32 22.83 25.26
CA GLU A 734 9.86 22.87 25.03
C GLU A 734 9.48 23.28 23.60
N THR A 735 10.45 23.67 22.77
CA THR A 735 10.18 24.23 21.43
C THR A 735 10.26 23.15 20.37
N ARG A 736 9.17 22.96 19.61
CA ARG A 736 9.11 22.00 18.49
C ARG A 736 9.91 22.52 17.30
N TRP A 737 10.77 21.67 16.75
CA TRP A 737 11.48 21.91 15.50
C TRP A 737 10.73 21.32 14.32
N THR A 738 10.63 22.11 13.27
CA THR A 738 10.01 21.76 11.99
C THR A 738 11.05 21.82 10.86
N GLU A 739 10.70 21.32 9.68
CA GLU A 739 11.60 21.27 8.52
C GLU A 739 12.13 22.64 8.10
N ASP A 740 11.38 23.71 8.39
CA ASP A 740 11.74 25.10 8.11
C ASP A 740 12.64 25.73 9.19
N THR A 741 12.92 25.02 10.29
CA THR A 741 13.67 25.59 11.43
C THR A 741 15.14 25.75 11.07
N ILE A 742 15.64 26.98 11.14
CA ILE A 742 17.00 27.35 10.74
C ILE A 742 18.05 26.82 11.73
N VAL A 743 19.00 26.02 11.24
CA VAL A 743 20.13 25.48 12.02
C VAL A 743 21.25 26.51 12.10
N SER A 744 21.40 27.19 13.24
CA SER A 744 22.40 28.25 13.43
C SER A 744 23.67 27.81 14.16
N GLN A 745 23.66 26.63 14.79
CA GLN A 745 24.77 26.01 15.51
C GLN A 745 24.53 24.50 15.66
N ASP A 746 25.54 23.75 16.12
CA ASP A 746 25.38 22.35 16.52
C ASP A 746 24.31 22.26 17.62
N ILE A 747 23.42 21.28 17.51
CA ILE A 747 22.31 21.12 18.44
C ILE A 747 21.91 19.65 18.56
N THR A 748 21.42 19.25 19.72
CA THR A 748 20.78 17.95 19.90
C THR A 748 19.28 18.14 20.05
N LEU A 749 18.50 17.57 19.13
CA LEU A 749 17.05 17.56 19.23
C LEU A 749 16.60 16.27 19.89
N LYS A 750 15.65 16.38 20.81
CA LYS A 750 15.10 15.23 21.54
C LYS A 750 13.75 14.83 20.98
N ALA A 751 13.54 13.54 20.80
CA ALA A 751 12.26 12.98 20.37
C ALA A 751 11.22 13.17 21.48
N HIS A 752 10.05 13.71 21.14
CA HIS A 752 8.92 13.82 22.05
C HIS A 752 7.82 12.83 21.65
N TRP A 753 7.26 12.18 22.67
CA TRP A 753 6.42 11.00 22.50
C TRP A 753 5.07 11.20 23.21
N ILE A 754 3.99 10.93 22.48
CA ILE A 754 2.66 10.77 23.06
C ILE A 754 2.42 9.28 23.29
N GLU A 755 2.14 8.86 24.52
CA GLU A 755 1.88 7.45 24.80
C GLU A 755 0.57 6.98 24.14
N ASN A 756 0.64 5.94 23.30
CA ASN A 756 -0.50 5.37 22.59
C ASN A 756 -1.29 4.47 23.51
N ARG A 757 -2.11 5.09 24.34
CA ARG A 757 -3.02 4.38 25.23
C ARG A 757 -4.33 4.05 24.52
N ILE A 758 -4.71 2.78 24.56
CA ILE A 758 -5.93 2.29 23.92
C ILE A 758 -7.08 2.38 24.92
N THR A 759 -8.07 3.21 24.63
CA THR A 759 -9.26 3.31 25.50
C THR A 759 -10.16 2.09 25.29
N LEU A 760 -10.47 1.38 26.37
CA LEU A 760 -11.40 0.26 26.35
C LEU A 760 -12.80 0.72 25.94
N THR A 761 -13.43 -0.03 25.05
CA THR A 761 -14.80 0.22 24.58
C THR A 761 -15.74 -0.93 24.93
N GLU A 762 -17.05 -0.66 24.83
CA GLU A 762 -18.08 -1.57 25.30
C GLU A 762 -18.12 -2.91 24.54
N ASP A 763 -17.78 -2.90 23.25
CA ASP A 763 -17.71 -4.04 22.34
C ASP A 763 -16.50 -4.96 22.61
N MET A 764 -15.46 -4.44 23.26
CA MET A 764 -14.29 -5.23 23.63
C MET A 764 -14.58 -6.20 24.79
N VAL A 765 -15.65 -5.99 25.56
CA VAL A 765 -15.89 -6.69 26.83
C VAL A 765 -17.03 -7.72 26.71
N THR A 766 -16.71 -8.98 26.99
CA THR A 766 -17.68 -10.08 27.07
C THR A 766 -17.76 -10.65 28.49
N LEU A 767 -18.98 -10.86 28.98
CA LEU A 767 -19.24 -11.56 30.25
C LEU A 767 -19.63 -13.02 29.97
N ALA A 768 -19.13 -13.96 30.76
CA ALA A 768 -19.49 -15.38 30.64
C ALA A 768 -21.00 -15.66 30.83
N PHE A 769 -21.70 -14.78 31.54
CA PHE A 769 -23.16 -14.77 31.65
C PHE A 769 -23.64 -13.36 32.05
N THR A 770 -24.89 -13.05 31.69
CA THR A 770 -25.56 -11.80 32.06
C THR A 770 -26.61 -11.97 33.17
N GLY A 771 -26.81 -13.21 33.65
CA GLY A 771 -27.69 -13.48 34.78
C GLY A 771 -27.40 -14.82 35.47
N GLN A 772 -27.53 -14.85 36.79
CA GLN A 772 -27.36 -16.06 37.60
C GLN A 772 -28.26 -16.06 38.85
N MET A 773 -28.72 -17.24 39.26
CA MET A 773 -29.54 -17.38 40.47
C MET A 773 -28.72 -17.16 41.74
N TYR A 774 -29.32 -16.53 42.75
CA TYR A 774 -28.71 -16.32 44.05
C TYR A 774 -28.24 -17.63 44.71
N SER A 775 -26.95 -17.70 45.02
CA SER A 775 -26.28 -18.88 45.62
C SER A 775 -25.85 -18.67 47.08
N GLY A 776 -25.95 -17.45 47.60
CA GLY A 776 -25.44 -17.07 48.92
C GLY A 776 -23.97 -16.66 48.97
N LYS A 777 -23.22 -16.84 47.87
CA LYS A 777 -21.85 -16.36 47.69
C LYS A 777 -21.82 -15.13 46.77
N LYS A 778 -20.66 -14.46 46.70
CA LYS A 778 -20.41 -13.47 45.64
C LYS A 778 -20.49 -14.17 44.28
N ILE A 779 -21.07 -13.50 43.29
CA ILE A 779 -21.19 -13.94 41.90
C ILE A 779 -20.30 -13.02 41.07
N GLU A 780 -19.30 -13.61 40.43
CA GLU A 780 -18.26 -12.88 39.69
C GLU A 780 -18.16 -13.52 38.29
N PRO A 781 -18.98 -13.07 37.31
CA PRO A 781 -18.89 -13.57 35.94
C PRO A 781 -17.48 -13.36 35.41
N GLN A 782 -16.91 -14.41 34.81
CA GLN A 782 -15.61 -14.29 34.13
C GLN A 782 -15.73 -13.24 33.03
N VAL A 783 -14.73 -12.36 32.97
CA VAL A 783 -14.65 -11.24 32.02
C VAL A 783 -13.55 -11.54 31.02
N THR A 784 -13.91 -11.49 29.75
CA THR A 784 -12.95 -11.55 28.64
C THR A 784 -12.94 -10.20 27.95
N VAL A 785 -11.76 -9.61 27.81
CA VAL A 785 -11.56 -8.37 27.03
C VAL A 785 -10.76 -8.72 25.77
N LYS A 786 -11.27 -8.35 24.59
CA LYS A 786 -10.64 -8.64 23.29
C LYS A 786 -10.48 -7.34 22.49
N LYS A 787 -9.30 -7.15 21.88
CA LYS A 787 -9.08 -6.15 20.83
C LYS A 787 -8.74 -6.89 19.53
N ASP A 788 -9.62 -6.79 18.54
CA ASP A 788 -9.49 -7.52 17.27
C ASP A 788 -9.38 -9.04 17.51
N GLU A 789 -8.22 -9.65 17.27
CA GLU A 789 -7.98 -11.07 17.57
C GLU A 789 -7.25 -11.34 18.90
N LEU A 790 -6.75 -10.30 19.59
CA LEU A 790 -5.98 -10.43 20.83
C LEU A 790 -6.87 -10.47 22.08
N ILE A 791 -6.70 -11.49 22.92
CA ILE A 791 -7.30 -11.56 24.26
C ILE A 791 -6.35 -10.87 25.25
N LEU A 792 -6.86 -9.86 25.94
CA LEU A 792 -6.08 -9.09 26.93
C LEU A 792 -5.93 -9.87 28.24
N GLN A 793 -4.85 -9.61 28.97
CA GLN A 793 -4.54 -10.30 30.21
C GLN A 793 -5.08 -9.53 31.43
N PRO A 794 -5.88 -10.18 32.30
CA PRO A 794 -6.33 -9.56 33.56
C PRO A 794 -5.13 -9.28 34.48
N ASP A 795 -5.26 -8.21 35.28
CA ASP A 795 -4.26 -7.66 36.21
C ASP A 795 -2.97 -7.12 35.56
N ILE A 796 -2.86 -7.20 34.22
CA ILE A 796 -1.77 -6.59 33.43
C ILE A 796 -2.35 -5.51 32.53
N ASP A 797 -3.30 -5.88 31.66
CA ASP A 797 -3.91 -4.99 30.67
C ASP A 797 -5.21 -4.34 31.18
N TYR A 798 -5.89 -4.98 32.12
CA TYR A 798 -7.09 -4.44 32.76
C TYR A 798 -7.29 -5.04 34.15
N SER A 799 -7.97 -4.28 35.02
CA SER A 799 -8.48 -4.78 36.30
C SER A 799 -10.00 -4.94 36.24
N VAL A 800 -10.53 -5.86 37.04
CA VAL A 800 -11.97 -6.10 37.16
C VAL A 800 -12.40 -5.91 38.60
N THR A 801 -13.42 -5.09 38.81
CA THR A 801 -14.07 -4.94 40.10
C THR A 801 -15.57 -5.19 39.98
N TYR A 802 -16.17 -5.63 41.08
CA TYR A 802 -17.59 -5.99 41.11
C TYR A 802 -18.31 -5.24 42.22
N GLU A 803 -19.48 -4.71 41.88
CA GLU A 803 -20.36 -4.02 42.83
C GLU A 803 -21.71 -4.71 42.91
N ASN A 804 -22.30 -4.71 44.10
CA ASN A 804 -23.61 -5.32 44.38
C ASN A 804 -23.71 -6.81 43.99
N ASN A 805 -22.58 -7.50 43.93
CA ASN A 805 -22.44 -8.82 43.32
C ASN A 805 -22.79 -10.01 44.23
N LYS A 806 -23.61 -9.78 45.25
CA LYS A 806 -24.00 -10.83 46.23
C LYS A 806 -25.48 -10.92 46.45
N ASN A 807 -26.18 -9.79 46.51
CA ASN A 807 -27.61 -9.75 46.79
C ASN A 807 -28.40 -9.85 45.49
N ILE A 808 -29.66 -10.27 45.59
CA ILE A 808 -30.61 -10.31 44.48
C ILE A 808 -30.79 -8.87 43.96
N GLY A 809 -30.77 -8.71 42.64
CA GLY A 809 -30.86 -7.41 41.97
C GLY A 809 -29.81 -7.24 40.88
N ARG A 810 -29.70 -6.01 40.38
CA ARG A 810 -28.74 -5.64 39.33
C ARG A 810 -27.36 -5.40 39.95
N ALA A 811 -26.37 -6.15 39.47
CA ALA A 811 -24.96 -6.03 39.84
C ALA A 811 -24.15 -5.41 38.69
N ARG A 812 -22.98 -4.86 39.03
CA ARG A 812 -22.08 -4.21 38.07
C ARG A 812 -20.73 -4.91 38.04
N VAL A 813 -20.16 -4.96 36.85
CA VAL A 813 -18.76 -5.31 36.60
C VAL A 813 -18.12 -4.06 36.01
N ILE A 814 -17.06 -3.58 36.65
CA ILE A 814 -16.31 -2.39 36.23
C ILE A 814 -14.94 -2.87 35.78
N ILE A 815 -14.64 -2.64 34.51
CA ILE A 815 -13.40 -3.03 33.85
C ILE A 815 -12.59 -1.76 33.63
N THR A 816 -11.42 -1.65 34.24
CA THR A 816 -10.55 -0.47 34.12
C THR A 816 -9.27 -0.86 33.41
N GLY A 817 -8.95 -0.17 32.31
CA GLY A 817 -7.70 -0.40 31.57
C GLY A 817 -6.48 -0.09 32.45
N LEU A 818 -5.44 -0.92 32.29
CA LEU A 818 -4.14 -0.80 32.93
C LEU A 818 -3.03 -0.75 31.88
N GLY A 819 -1.89 -0.17 32.24
CA GLY A 819 -0.72 -0.09 31.36
C GLY A 819 -1.03 0.62 30.03
N LYS A 820 -0.92 -0.13 28.92
CA LYS A 820 -1.22 0.34 27.56
C LYS A 820 -2.71 0.64 27.34
N TYR A 821 -3.60 0.10 28.17
CA TYR A 821 -5.04 0.31 28.04
C TYR A 821 -5.55 1.31 29.07
N THR A 822 -6.53 2.13 28.70
CA THR A 822 -7.12 3.18 29.53
C THR A 822 -8.64 3.15 29.48
N GLY A 823 -9.27 4.03 30.27
CA GLY A 823 -10.72 4.14 30.35
C GLY A 823 -11.36 3.04 31.19
N THR A 824 -12.66 3.20 31.36
CA THR A 824 -13.46 2.31 32.20
C THR A 824 -14.71 1.89 31.43
N VAL A 825 -14.94 0.59 31.34
CA VAL A 825 -16.16 0.01 30.77
C VAL A 825 -16.97 -0.60 31.90
N GLU A 826 -18.26 -0.28 31.92
CA GLU A 826 -19.19 -0.82 32.89
C GLU A 826 -20.19 -1.75 32.21
N LYS A 827 -20.29 -2.99 32.70
CA LYS A 827 -21.31 -3.94 32.30
C LYS A 827 -22.20 -4.29 33.49
N THR A 828 -23.42 -4.74 33.22
CA THR A 828 -24.35 -5.15 34.27
C THR A 828 -24.80 -6.59 34.08
N PHE A 829 -25.02 -7.29 35.19
CA PHE A 829 -25.62 -8.63 35.21
C PHE A 829 -26.67 -8.72 36.31
N GLU A 830 -27.61 -9.65 36.17
CA GLU A 830 -28.71 -9.83 37.12
C GLU A 830 -28.49 -11.01 38.06
N ILE A 831 -28.66 -10.78 39.36
CA ILE A 831 -28.75 -11.84 40.37
C ILE A 831 -30.22 -12.10 40.66
N THR A 832 -30.73 -13.23 40.17
CA THR A 832 -32.15 -13.56 40.24
C THR A 832 -32.50 -14.32 41.53
N PRO A 833 -33.77 -14.32 41.96
CA PRO A 833 -34.23 -15.08 43.12
C PRO A 833 -33.86 -16.58 43.04
N PRO A 834 -33.57 -17.23 44.18
CA PRO A 834 -33.30 -18.66 44.22
C PRO A 834 -34.55 -19.47 43.84
N LYS A 835 -34.34 -20.70 43.37
CA LYS A 835 -35.42 -21.59 42.91
C LYS A 835 -36.34 -21.95 44.08
N ALA A 836 -37.64 -22.12 43.80
CA ALA A 836 -38.54 -22.79 44.72
C ALA A 836 -37.96 -24.15 45.16
N GLY A 837 -38.02 -24.42 46.47
CA GLY A 837 -37.38 -25.59 47.08
C GLY A 837 -35.97 -25.34 47.65
N SER A 838 -35.31 -24.22 47.33
CA SER A 838 -34.00 -23.88 47.89
C SER A 838 -34.08 -23.64 49.39
N GLU A 839 -33.07 -24.07 50.15
CA GLU A 839 -33.07 -23.99 51.61
C GLU A 839 -32.03 -23.01 52.17
N PHE A 840 -32.40 -22.29 53.23
CA PHE A 840 -31.58 -21.28 53.89
C PHE A 840 -31.68 -21.39 55.39
N THR A 841 -30.56 -21.25 56.09
CA THR A 841 -30.53 -21.27 57.56
C THR A 841 -30.34 -19.85 58.12
N ARG A 842 -31.16 -19.47 59.09
CA ARG A 842 -31.01 -18.20 59.84
C ARG A 842 -31.34 -18.43 61.31
N ASN A 843 -30.48 -17.97 62.22
CA ASN A 843 -30.66 -18.16 63.68
C ASN A 843 -30.92 -19.62 64.07
N ASN A 844 -30.15 -20.55 63.47
CA ASN A 844 -30.31 -22.01 63.61
C ASN A 844 -31.65 -22.57 63.09
N ASN A 845 -32.49 -21.78 62.43
CA ASN A 845 -33.73 -22.24 61.83
C ASN A 845 -33.54 -22.45 60.33
N LEU A 846 -34.04 -23.58 59.83
CA LEU A 846 -34.03 -23.94 58.41
C LEU A 846 -35.32 -23.45 57.76
N TYR A 847 -35.18 -22.80 56.62
CA TYR A 847 -36.29 -22.31 55.81
C TYR A 847 -36.15 -22.79 54.37
N ARG A 848 -37.27 -22.96 53.67
CA ARG A 848 -37.30 -23.34 52.25
C ARG A 848 -38.13 -22.36 51.44
N ILE A 849 -37.64 -21.94 50.27
CA ILE A 849 -38.41 -21.10 49.33
C ILE A 849 -39.65 -21.86 48.89
N VAL A 850 -40.81 -21.23 49.06
CA VAL A 850 -42.11 -21.76 48.57
C VAL A 850 -42.43 -21.13 47.22
N ASP A 851 -42.33 -19.80 47.16
CA ASP A 851 -42.61 -19.01 45.96
C ASP A 851 -41.57 -17.90 45.91
N ALA A 852 -40.73 -17.94 44.89
CA ALA A 852 -39.60 -17.03 44.71
C ALA A 852 -40.08 -15.62 44.36
N GLU A 853 -41.10 -15.50 43.49
CA GLU A 853 -41.66 -14.23 43.02
C GLU A 853 -42.47 -13.53 44.11
N LYS A 854 -43.28 -14.28 44.86
CA LYS A 854 -44.04 -13.74 46.00
C LYS A 854 -43.20 -13.54 47.25
N HIS A 855 -41.92 -13.88 47.20
CA HIS A 855 -40.99 -13.85 48.32
C HIS A 855 -41.56 -14.55 49.56
N THR A 856 -41.90 -15.85 49.46
CA THR A 856 -42.44 -16.63 50.58
C THR A 856 -41.62 -17.87 50.91
N VAL A 857 -41.56 -18.21 52.19
CA VAL A 857 -40.80 -19.36 52.72
C VAL A 857 -41.58 -20.20 53.71
N SER A 858 -41.17 -21.47 53.79
CA SER A 858 -41.59 -22.48 54.75
C SER A 858 -40.57 -22.61 55.87
N PHE A 859 -40.99 -22.62 57.12
CA PHE A 859 -40.14 -23.02 58.25
C PHE A 859 -40.02 -24.55 58.25
N CYS A 860 -38.83 -25.06 57.97
CA CYS A 860 -38.57 -26.49 57.77
C CYS A 860 -37.95 -27.19 58.98
N GLY A 861 -37.44 -26.44 59.96
CA GLY A 861 -36.94 -27.01 61.20
C GLY A 861 -35.96 -26.11 61.92
N THR A 862 -35.29 -26.67 62.93
CA THR A 862 -34.28 -25.93 63.71
C THR A 862 -33.20 -26.85 64.24
N MET A 863 -31.98 -26.35 64.26
CA MET A 863 -30.85 -26.90 65.02
C MET A 863 -30.82 -26.32 66.45
N GLY A 864 -31.53 -25.22 66.71
CA GLY A 864 -31.60 -24.57 68.01
C GLY A 864 -32.27 -25.42 69.09
N ARG A 865 -31.96 -25.08 70.34
CA ARG A 865 -32.58 -25.64 71.56
C ARG A 865 -33.26 -24.53 72.34
N GLY A 866 -34.12 -24.88 73.30
CA GLY A 866 -34.81 -23.91 74.15
C GLY A 866 -35.90 -23.14 73.40
N ARG A 867 -35.77 -21.82 73.31
CA ARG A 867 -36.79 -20.93 72.71
C ARG A 867 -36.55 -20.73 71.22
N ILE A 868 -37.53 -21.11 70.41
CA ILE A 868 -37.53 -21.00 68.95
C ILE A 868 -38.62 -20.03 68.49
N VAL A 869 -38.30 -19.19 67.50
CA VAL A 869 -39.24 -18.25 66.90
C VAL A 869 -39.19 -18.46 65.39
N THR A 870 -40.32 -18.78 64.76
CA THR A 870 -40.35 -18.97 63.29
C THR A 870 -40.07 -17.68 62.54
N GLY A 871 -40.40 -16.53 63.13
CA GLY A 871 -40.30 -15.20 62.51
C GLY A 871 -41.53 -14.85 61.65
N ASN A 872 -41.64 -13.57 61.27
CA ASN A 872 -42.61 -13.11 60.27
C ASN A 872 -42.02 -13.13 58.85
N SER A 873 -40.71 -12.90 58.76
CA SER A 873 -39.92 -12.94 57.53
C SER A 873 -38.47 -13.29 57.85
N ILE A 874 -37.72 -13.61 56.80
CA ILE A 874 -36.26 -13.75 56.81
C ILE A 874 -35.66 -12.99 55.62
N MET A 875 -34.41 -12.54 55.75
CA MET A 875 -33.68 -11.90 54.64
C MET A 875 -32.89 -12.97 53.87
N ILE A 876 -33.10 -13.05 52.56
CA ILE A 876 -32.36 -13.92 51.64
C ILE A 876 -31.89 -13.04 50.49
N GLY A 877 -30.57 -12.92 50.29
CA GLY A 877 -30.00 -12.10 49.21
C GLY A 877 -30.49 -10.65 49.23
N GLY A 878 -30.59 -10.02 50.40
CA GLY A 878 -31.10 -8.64 50.53
C GLY A 878 -32.62 -8.47 50.40
N VAL A 879 -33.36 -9.53 50.06
CA VAL A 879 -34.82 -9.50 49.90
C VAL A 879 -35.52 -10.15 51.10
N SER A 880 -36.63 -9.56 51.55
CA SER A 880 -37.41 -10.06 52.70
C SER A 880 -38.44 -11.09 52.27
N TYR A 881 -38.21 -12.36 52.61
CA TYR A 881 -39.14 -13.45 52.39
C TYR A 881 -40.08 -13.66 53.58
N SER A 882 -41.39 -13.62 53.37
CA SER A 882 -42.40 -13.85 54.40
C SER A 882 -42.49 -15.33 54.79
N VAL A 883 -42.46 -15.62 56.09
CA VAL A 883 -42.66 -16.98 56.62
C VAL A 883 -44.15 -17.28 56.65
N THR A 884 -44.64 -18.00 55.64
CA THR A 884 -46.07 -18.24 55.42
C THR A 884 -46.53 -19.61 55.91
N GLU A 885 -45.60 -20.50 56.22
CA GLU A 885 -45.94 -21.86 56.59
C GLU A 885 -44.89 -22.57 57.45
N ILE A 886 -45.31 -23.66 58.11
CA ILE A 886 -44.44 -24.62 58.79
C ILE A 886 -44.51 -25.94 58.04
N ALA A 887 -43.38 -26.48 57.62
CA ALA A 887 -43.31 -27.68 56.79
C ALA A 887 -43.83 -28.94 57.52
N LYS A 888 -44.20 -29.95 56.73
CA LYS A 888 -44.49 -31.30 57.23
C LYS A 888 -43.29 -31.80 58.03
N LYS A 889 -43.55 -32.32 59.24
CA LYS A 889 -42.51 -32.85 60.16
C LYS A 889 -41.39 -31.86 60.55
N ALA A 890 -41.58 -30.55 60.40
CA ALA A 890 -40.51 -29.56 60.62
C ALA A 890 -39.77 -29.67 61.97
N LEU A 891 -40.50 -30.00 63.03
CA LEU A 891 -39.99 -30.19 64.40
C LEU A 891 -40.30 -31.60 64.91
N TYR A 892 -40.42 -32.59 64.03
CA TYR A 892 -40.77 -33.95 64.41
C TYR A 892 -39.80 -34.52 65.46
N LYS A 893 -40.32 -34.91 66.63
CA LYS A 893 -39.59 -35.43 67.79
C LYS A 893 -38.43 -34.53 68.25
N LYS A 894 -38.53 -33.21 68.05
CA LYS A 894 -37.50 -32.28 68.50
C LYS A 894 -37.66 -32.03 70.00
N GLU A 895 -37.05 -32.87 70.84
CA GLU A 895 -37.18 -32.78 72.30
C GLU A 895 -36.30 -31.68 72.93
N GLY A 896 -35.40 -31.05 72.16
CA GLY A 896 -34.54 -29.97 72.64
C GLY A 896 -35.23 -28.60 72.78
N ILE A 897 -36.48 -28.45 72.33
CA ILE A 897 -37.20 -27.16 72.35
C ILE A 897 -38.16 -27.06 73.53
N THR A 898 -38.18 -25.91 74.20
CA THR A 898 -39.02 -25.62 75.37
C THR A 898 -40.05 -24.54 75.11
N THR A 899 -39.80 -23.63 74.17
CA THR A 899 -40.76 -22.61 73.73
C THR A 899 -40.76 -22.50 72.22
N LEU A 900 -41.93 -22.41 71.59
CA LEU A 900 -42.07 -22.12 70.16
C LEU A 900 -43.03 -20.95 69.95
N VAL A 901 -42.61 -19.97 69.16
CA VAL A 901 -43.43 -18.82 68.76
C VAL A 901 -43.63 -18.85 67.25
N ILE A 902 -44.89 -19.04 66.84
CA ILE A 902 -45.33 -19.05 65.44
C ILE A 902 -45.70 -17.62 65.04
N GLY A 903 -45.06 -17.14 63.96
CA GLY A 903 -45.20 -15.78 63.44
C GLY A 903 -46.59 -15.43 62.92
N LYS A 904 -46.84 -14.13 62.72
CA LYS A 904 -48.14 -13.56 62.33
C LYS A 904 -48.60 -13.99 60.93
N LYS A 905 -47.65 -14.18 60.01
CA LYS A 905 -47.91 -14.48 58.59
C LYS A 905 -48.10 -15.97 58.28
N VAL A 906 -47.97 -16.86 59.27
CA VAL A 906 -48.08 -18.30 59.08
C VAL A 906 -49.55 -18.70 58.84
N ALA A 907 -49.88 -19.15 57.64
CA ALA A 907 -51.21 -19.58 57.21
C ALA A 907 -51.37 -21.11 57.11
N ARG A 908 -50.27 -21.87 57.09
CA ARG A 908 -50.26 -23.33 56.95
C ARG A 908 -49.29 -23.99 57.93
N ILE A 909 -49.69 -25.14 58.48
CA ILE A 909 -48.85 -25.99 59.34
C ILE A 909 -48.96 -27.42 58.81
N GLY A 910 -47.85 -28.04 58.44
CA GLY A 910 -47.83 -29.35 57.82
C GLY A 910 -48.22 -30.49 58.76
N GLU A 911 -48.50 -31.65 58.17
CA GLU A 911 -48.76 -32.90 58.90
C GLU A 911 -47.60 -33.18 59.87
N LYS A 912 -47.93 -33.53 61.11
CA LYS A 912 -46.95 -33.86 62.16
C LYS A 912 -45.85 -32.82 62.38
N ALA A 913 -46.08 -31.55 62.02
CA ALA A 913 -45.07 -30.50 62.07
C ALA A 913 -44.41 -30.34 63.45
N LEU A 914 -45.16 -30.42 64.55
CA LEU A 914 -44.64 -30.34 65.92
C LEU A 914 -44.74 -31.68 66.66
N TYR A 915 -45.01 -32.77 65.96
CA TYR A 915 -45.33 -34.04 66.58
C TYR A 915 -44.20 -34.54 67.48
N GLY A 916 -44.51 -34.90 68.72
CA GLY A 916 -43.54 -35.48 69.65
C GLY A 916 -42.52 -34.50 70.24
N CYS A 917 -42.74 -33.18 70.17
CA CYS A 917 -41.93 -32.20 70.90
C CYS A 917 -42.27 -32.23 72.41
N ARG A 918 -41.92 -33.32 73.11
CA ARG A 918 -42.40 -33.62 74.48
C ARG A 918 -42.00 -32.61 75.55
N ASN A 919 -40.85 -31.94 75.37
CA ASN A 919 -40.35 -30.94 76.33
C ASN A 919 -40.84 -29.52 76.05
N LEU A 920 -41.71 -29.33 75.04
CA LEU A 920 -42.29 -28.03 74.75
C LEU A 920 -43.22 -27.61 75.89
N LYS A 921 -42.84 -26.55 76.61
CA LYS A 921 -43.59 -25.99 77.73
C LYS A 921 -44.54 -24.87 77.29
N LYS A 922 -44.17 -24.13 76.25
CA LYS A 922 -44.94 -22.98 75.76
C LYS A 922 -45.02 -22.94 74.23
N LEU A 923 -46.23 -22.85 73.69
CA LEU A 923 -46.48 -22.69 72.27
C LEU A 923 -47.33 -21.43 72.04
N THR A 924 -46.78 -20.43 71.37
CA THR A 924 -47.46 -19.16 71.11
C THR A 924 -47.77 -18.99 69.63
N PHE A 925 -49.03 -18.72 69.29
CA PHE A 925 -49.48 -18.39 67.94
C PHE A 925 -49.76 -16.89 67.85
N LYS A 926 -49.00 -16.19 67.01
CA LYS A 926 -49.26 -14.78 66.67
C LYS A 926 -50.11 -14.62 65.40
N THR A 927 -50.36 -15.70 64.67
CA THR A 927 -51.14 -15.71 63.42
C THR A 927 -52.64 -15.71 63.68
N THR A 928 -53.39 -15.06 62.78
CA THR A 928 -54.85 -15.15 62.64
C THR A 928 -55.26 -15.94 61.38
N LEU A 929 -54.30 -16.42 60.59
CA LEU A 929 -54.52 -16.91 59.21
C LEU A 929 -54.78 -18.42 59.11
N LEU A 930 -54.54 -19.20 60.17
CA LEU A 930 -54.72 -20.65 60.13
C LEU A 930 -56.20 -21.04 59.93
N LYS A 931 -56.45 -22.04 59.08
CA LYS A 931 -57.76 -22.65 58.87
C LYS A 931 -57.68 -24.14 59.18
N ALA A 932 -58.79 -24.78 59.52
CA ALA A 932 -58.82 -26.21 59.85
C ALA A 932 -58.21 -27.10 58.75
N LYS A 933 -58.38 -26.73 57.48
CA LYS A 933 -57.80 -27.43 56.32
C LYS A 933 -56.31 -27.18 56.09
N THR A 934 -55.77 -26.05 56.58
CA THR A 934 -54.35 -25.69 56.39
C THR A 934 -53.47 -26.15 57.55
N VAL A 935 -54.05 -26.75 58.58
CA VAL A 935 -53.32 -27.46 59.63
C VAL A 935 -53.40 -28.97 59.33
N GLY A 936 -52.26 -29.57 59.07
CA GLY A 936 -52.12 -30.98 58.73
C GLY A 936 -52.44 -31.91 59.90
N GLU A 937 -52.72 -33.16 59.58
CA GLU A 937 -53.08 -34.15 60.58
C GLU A 937 -51.97 -34.36 61.61
N ASN A 938 -52.37 -34.53 62.87
CA ASN A 938 -51.45 -34.75 63.99
C ASN A 938 -50.33 -33.70 64.11
N ALA A 939 -50.52 -32.49 63.57
CA ALA A 939 -49.54 -31.40 63.66
C ALA A 939 -49.11 -31.14 65.11
N PHE A 940 -50.01 -31.32 66.08
CA PHE A 940 -49.78 -31.11 67.51
C PHE A 940 -49.77 -32.41 68.34
N GLY A 941 -49.63 -33.57 67.69
CA GLY A 941 -49.69 -34.87 68.35
C GLY A 941 -48.51 -35.12 69.30
N ARG A 942 -48.76 -35.84 70.40
CA ARG A 942 -47.75 -36.24 71.40
C ARG A 942 -46.93 -35.08 71.97
N LEU A 943 -47.54 -33.91 72.12
CA LEU A 943 -47.02 -32.81 72.92
C LEU A 943 -47.29 -33.07 74.41
N SER A 944 -46.64 -32.33 75.31
CA SER A 944 -46.92 -32.42 76.75
C SER A 944 -48.37 -32.05 77.04
N ASN A 945 -49.03 -32.83 77.92
CA ASN A 945 -50.35 -32.48 78.45
C ASN A 945 -50.33 -31.27 79.39
N ARG A 946 -49.14 -30.81 79.82
CA ARG A 946 -48.93 -29.57 80.58
C ARG A 946 -48.51 -28.38 79.70
N LEU A 947 -48.62 -28.50 78.39
CA LEU A 947 -48.24 -27.46 77.45
C LEU A 947 -49.10 -26.20 77.64
N TYR A 948 -48.46 -25.04 77.80
CA TYR A 948 -49.14 -23.75 77.77
C TYR A 948 -49.28 -23.26 76.32
N VAL A 949 -50.49 -23.34 75.75
CA VAL A 949 -50.79 -22.81 74.41
C VAL A 949 -51.36 -21.41 74.54
N LYS A 950 -50.70 -20.42 73.93
CA LYS A 950 -51.14 -19.03 73.84
C LYS A 950 -51.53 -18.67 72.40
N VAL A 951 -52.70 -18.11 72.20
CA VAL A 951 -53.17 -17.57 70.91
C VAL A 951 -53.60 -16.12 71.10
N LEU A 952 -54.02 -15.42 70.05
CA LEU A 952 -54.66 -14.11 70.19
C LEU A 952 -56.10 -14.28 70.68
N SER A 953 -56.60 -13.41 71.57
CA SER A 953 -57.95 -13.49 72.16
C SER A 953 -59.06 -13.75 71.13
N GLN A 954 -59.05 -13.02 70.03
CA GLN A 954 -60.01 -13.19 68.92
C GLN A 954 -59.99 -14.58 68.27
N MET A 955 -58.86 -15.30 68.33
CA MET A 955 -58.70 -16.62 67.70
C MET A 955 -58.92 -17.78 68.66
N LYS A 956 -59.00 -17.54 69.99
CA LYS A 956 -59.13 -18.58 71.02
C LYS A 956 -60.22 -19.60 70.71
N LYS A 957 -61.46 -19.10 70.49
CA LYS A 957 -62.61 -19.95 70.16
C LYS A 957 -62.43 -20.65 68.81
N TYR A 958 -61.95 -19.92 67.80
CA TYR A 958 -61.82 -20.45 66.43
C TYR A 958 -60.78 -21.59 66.35
N TYR A 959 -59.58 -21.40 66.89
CA TYR A 959 -58.50 -22.39 66.91
C TYR A 959 -58.81 -23.58 67.82
N GLY A 960 -59.47 -23.35 68.96
CA GLY A 960 -59.94 -24.43 69.83
C GLY A 960 -60.86 -25.44 69.15
N ARG A 961 -61.65 -25.04 68.15
CA ARG A 961 -62.54 -25.97 67.42
C ARG A 961 -61.81 -27.07 66.66
N PHE A 962 -60.54 -26.87 66.29
CA PHE A 962 -59.82 -27.82 65.47
C PHE A 962 -58.42 -28.20 65.97
N PHE A 963 -57.77 -27.46 66.87
CA PHE A 963 -56.44 -27.83 67.39
C PHE A 963 -56.44 -29.23 68.04
N TYR A 964 -57.48 -29.57 68.81
CA TYR A 964 -57.64 -30.92 69.39
C TYR A 964 -57.80 -32.00 68.31
N ARG A 965 -58.59 -31.71 67.27
CA ARG A 965 -58.76 -32.62 66.11
C ARG A 965 -57.45 -32.78 65.31
N LYS A 966 -56.51 -31.85 65.46
CA LYS A 966 -55.17 -31.88 64.85
C LYS A 966 -54.10 -32.41 65.81
N GLY A 967 -54.51 -33.09 66.89
CA GLY A 967 -53.64 -33.89 67.77
C GLY A 967 -53.25 -33.22 69.09
N LEU A 968 -53.71 -31.99 69.38
CA LEU A 968 -53.49 -31.37 70.68
C LEU A 968 -54.27 -32.16 71.75
N ASP A 969 -53.63 -32.44 72.89
CA ASP A 969 -54.26 -33.17 73.98
C ASP A 969 -55.47 -32.42 74.54
N LYS A 970 -56.56 -33.13 74.85
CA LYS A 970 -57.81 -32.51 75.35
C LYS A 970 -57.66 -31.84 76.71
N SER A 971 -56.65 -32.23 77.49
CA SER A 971 -56.34 -31.62 78.80
C SER A 971 -55.58 -30.30 78.70
N VAL A 972 -55.02 -29.97 77.51
CA VAL A 972 -54.29 -28.72 77.31
C VAL A 972 -55.26 -27.56 77.12
N VAL A 973 -55.18 -26.56 78.02
CA VAL A 973 -55.99 -25.34 77.93
C VAL A 973 -55.34 -24.34 76.96
N ILE A 974 -56.12 -23.87 75.98
CA ILE A 974 -55.73 -22.77 75.09
C ILE A 974 -56.04 -21.44 75.76
N ASN A 975 -55.02 -20.61 75.94
CA ASN A 975 -55.06 -19.30 76.61
C ASN A 975 -54.87 -18.16 75.61
N ASP A 976 -55.19 -16.93 76.02
CA ASP A 976 -55.04 -15.70 75.24
C ASP A 976 -54.15 -14.62 75.89
#